data_AF-A0A8B9D4Y0-F1
#
_entry.id   AF-A0A8B9D4Y0-F1
#
_cell.length_a   1.000
_cell.length_b   1.000
_cell.length_c   1.000
_cell.angle_alpha   90.00
_cell.angle_beta   90.00
_cell.angle_gamma   90.00
#
_symmetry.space_group_name_H-M   'P 1'
#
loop_
_entity.id
_entity.type
_entity.pdbx_description
1 polymer ?
#
loop_
_entity_poly.entity_id
_entity_poly.type
_entity_poly.pdbx_seq_one_letter_code
_entity_poly.pdbx_strand_id
1 'polypeptide(L)'
;MNRSFCHLCVMIGFHKLCGDFGLKKDLETGKKDLLVSVRTILTHKMITKITCRLGSCVSTVACRTTQVRRFLHGAYFRIQPSVQEALMEGRPVVALESTIITHGMAYPQNLSMAREVEKIVTTNGAVPATIGILRGQIHVGLTDEELQFLASSKNVVKVSRRDLPYVLSQGLSGGTTVSGTMIAAHKAGICVFVTGGIGGVHRGGENTLDVSADLTELGRTPVAVVSAGVKSILDIGRTLEYLETQGVCVAAFGESREFPAFFSRQSGFKAPYHVQDEEEAAKLIASALGLGLSSGVLIAVPCPQERAASGQVIEEAIQQALGEARSKGITGKELTPFMLQKINELTDGKSLDSNLALIKNNARVGSCIAVALSKLQKATRKGNLPRQEDTTPPQPVVIGGINVDFIAKAQNSVILGGGQTNAGRVRRTFGGVGRNLADCLSRLGLTPLFLSAMGKDEHSESILHYCHHMDMSAILQLERKSTATYCAVITSAGELSVGLGDMDIHHQITEQYVSQFKENLCQAPLVCVDGNVPLSTIQYICQLAREHQLAVCYEPTDENKASKPFLSDSWKALTYISPNLQELRAINRTLGNPLPAELPSRLEDVIKTAMALARPLLAHLCCVVVTLGAHGVLLCGKSLGGSISLRPAAHEQPAAASLCATHYPAIHISREEIVNVSGAGDSLMAGILAGMLANHDTDTCVRMGLLAASLSLRSYEPISPEISTATVSWQQVQGKTWPAAKVWKMD
;
A
#
# COMPACT_ATOMS: atom_id res chain seq x y z
N MET A 1 13.11 6.43 49.49
CA MET A 1 12.56 5.22 50.16
C MET A 1 11.28 4.83 49.44
N ASN A 2 10.94 3.54 49.43
CA ASN A 2 9.89 2.84 48.67
C ASN A 2 10.22 2.43 47.22
N ARG A 3 11.16 1.49 47.09
CA ARG A 3 11.13 0.39 46.11
C ARG A 3 11.43 -0.90 46.86
N SER A 4 10.41 -1.59 47.36
CA SER A 4 10.49 -3.00 47.83
C SER A 4 9.10 -3.51 48.18
N PHE A 5 8.29 -3.84 47.17
CA PHE A 5 7.09 -4.68 47.39
C PHE A 5 6.67 -5.53 46.18
N CYS A 6 7.54 -5.72 45.17
CA CYS A 6 7.19 -6.49 43.96
C CYS A 6 8.04 -7.75 43.72
N HIS A 7 8.85 -8.19 44.71
CA HIS A 7 9.73 -9.35 44.53
C HIS A 7 9.26 -10.66 45.20
N LEU A 8 8.10 -10.67 45.88
CA LEU A 8 7.69 -11.84 46.68
C LEU A 8 6.57 -12.71 46.07
N CYS A 9 5.91 -12.31 44.98
CA CYS A 9 4.86 -13.13 44.35
C CYS A 9 5.34 -14.07 43.22
N VAL A 10 6.60 -13.97 42.79
CA VAL A 10 7.12 -14.81 41.68
C VAL A 10 7.83 -16.08 42.17
N MET A 11 8.12 -16.20 43.48
CA MET A 11 8.86 -17.34 44.02
C MET A 11 8.01 -18.51 44.56
N ILE A 12 6.68 -18.38 44.69
CA ILE A 12 5.83 -19.45 45.23
C ILE A 12 5.29 -20.39 44.14
N GLY A 13 5.30 -19.96 42.86
CA GLY A 13 4.82 -20.78 41.73
C GLY A 13 5.82 -21.81 41.18
N PHE A 14 7.12 -21.66 41.46
CA PHE A 14 8.16 -22.50 40.84
C PHE A 14 8.42 -23.81 41.60
N HIS A 15 8.05 -23.89 42.87
CA HIS A 15 8.26 -25.08 43.71
C HIS A 15 7.22 -26.18 43.52
N LYS A 16 6.09 -25.91 42.86
CA LYS A 16 5.02 -26.89 42.60
C LYS A 16 5.19 -27.65 41.28
N LEU A 17 6.11 -27.25 40.41
CA LEU A 17 6.37 -27.90 39.11
C LEU A 17 7.60 -28.81 39.09
N CYS A 18 8.44 -28.79 40.12
CA CYS A 18 9.68 -29.58 40.17
C CYS A 18 9.55 -30.90 40.97
N GLY A 19 8.35 -31.22 41.48
CA GLY A 19 8.09 -32.48 42.19
C GLY A 19 7.83 -33.68 41.27
N ASP A 20 7.46 -33.46 40.01
CA ASP A 20 6.94 -34.52 39.12
C ASP A 20 7.99 -35.17 38.20
N PHE A 21 9.25 -34.74 38.24
CA PHE A 21 10.29 -35.20 37.30
C PHE A 21 11.52 -35.84 37.93
N GLY A 22 11.36 -36.43 39.13
CA GLY A 22 12.34 -37.27 39.83
C GLY A 22 13.68 -37.56 39.16
N LEU A 23 14.67 -36.67 39.38
CA LEU A 23 16.08 -36.92 39.08
C LEU A 23 16.92 -36.42 40.26
N LYS A 24 17.20 -37.35 41.18
CA LYS A 24 18.18 -37.26 42.26
C LYS A 24 19.54 -37.74 41.73
N LYS A 25 20.62 -37.19 42.32
CA LYS A 25 22.06 -37.58 42.23
C LYS A 25 22.79 -37.09 40.97
N ASP A 26 23.96 -36.45 41.00
CA ASP A 26 24.90 -36.11 42.06
C ASP A 26 25.55 -34.75 41.75
N LEU A 27 25.57 -33.87 42.75
CA LEU A 27 26.46 -32.73 42.86
C LEU A 27 27.74 -33.26 43.50
N GLU A 28 28.88 -33.23 42.80
CA GLU A 28 30.20 -33.07 43.43
C GLU A 28 31.30 -32.92 42.37
N THR A 29 31.69 -31.67 42.11
CA THR A 29 33.07 -31.15 42.12
C THR A 29 33.13 -29.87 41.29
N GLY A 30 33.48 -28.78 41.98
CA GLY A 30 33.37 -27.44 41.46
C GLY A 30 34.41 -27.09 40.39
N LYS A 31 33.95 -26.31 39.41
CA LYS A 31 34.67 -25.18 38.82
C LYS A 31 33.64 -24.28 38.13
N LYS A 32 33.65 -23.00 38.51
CA LYS A 32 32.87 -21.92 37.89
C LYS A 32 33.41 -21.64 36.49
N ASP A 33 32.52 -21.13 35.63
CA ASP A 33 32.74 -20.64 34.25
C ASP A 33 32.53 -21.65 33.11
N LEU A 34 31.29 -22.15 32.94
CA LEU A 34 30.70 -22.44 31.62
C LEU A 34 29.19 -22.73 31.75
N LEU A 35 28.31 -21.72 31.64
CA LEU A 35 26.85 -21.97 31.60
C LEU A 35 26.07 -20.83 30.93
N VAL A 36 26.34 -20.61 29.64
CA VAL A 36 25.38 -19.96 28.71
C VAL A 36 25.21 -20.76 27.39
N SER A 37 25.92 -21.88 27.20
CA SER A 37 25.88 -22.61 25.92
C SER A 37 25.39 -24.06 26.07
N VAL A 38 24.13 -24.27 26.46
CA VAL A 38 23.39 -25.54 26.21
C VAL A 38 21.87 -25.33 25.99
N ARG A 39 21.29 -24.15 26.27
CA ARG A 39 19.82 -23.95 26.15
C ARG A 39 19.29 -23.60 24.75
N THR A 40 20.14 -23.50 23.73
CA THR A 40 19.73 -23.10 22.35
C THR A 40 19.77 -24.24 21.34
N ILE A 41 20.17 -25.46 21.75
CA ILE A 41 20.28 -26.61 20.84
C ILE A 41 19.39 -27.71 21.38
N LEU A 42 18.07 -27.59 21.20
CA LEU A 42 17.14 -28.74 21.14
C LEU A 42 15.70 -28.39 20.71
N THR A 43 15.36 -27.12 20.45
CA THR A 43 14.05 -26.73 19.89
C THR A 43 14.07 -26.33 18.42
N HIS A 44 15.22 -26.40 17.73
CA HIS A 44 15.34 -25.93 16.34
C HIS A 44 15.31 -27.01 15.25
N LYS A 45 15.23 -28.30 15.60
CA LYS A 45 15.31 -29.40 14.61
C LYS A 45 13.98 -30.09 14.25
N MET A 46 12.84 -29.60 14.74
CA MET A 46 11.51 -30.17 14.37
C MET A 46 10.56 -29.22 13.64
N ILE A 47 10.92 -27.94 13.43
CA ILE A 47 10.06 -26.95 12.74
C ILE A 47 10.51 -26.68 11.29
N THR A 48 11.55 -27.36 10.79
CA THR A 48 12.11 -27.10 9.44
C THR A 48 11.74 -28.16 8.39
N LYS A 49 10.69 -28.97 8.61
CA LYS A 49 10.26 -29.97 7.61
C LYS A 49 8.79 -29.96 7.20
N ILE A 50 8.00 -28.95 7.61
CA ILE A 50 6.58 -28.82 7.19
C ILE A 50 6.31 -27.49 6.42
N THR A 51 7.27 -26.58 6.32
CA THR A 51 7.11 -25.29 5.60
C THR A 51 7.57 -25.31 4.14
N CYS A 52 7.83 -26.48 3.56
CA CYS A 52 8.26 -26.62 2.18
C CYS A 52 7.27 -27.48 1.38
N ARG A 53 6.04 -26.97 1.15
CA ARG A 53 5.13 -27.43 0.07
C ARG A 53 3.84 -26.63 -0.19
N LEU A 54 3.67 -25.41 0.35
CA LEU A 54 2.44 -24.63 0.14
C LEU A 54 2.65 -23.21 -0.46
N GLY A 55 3.87 -22.86 -0.87
CA GLY A 55 4.21 -21.51 -1.32
C GLY A 55 4.02 -21.21 -2.82
N SER A 56 3.56 -22.16 -3.64
CA SER A 56 3.63 -22.03 -5.11
C SER A 56 2.30 -21.90 -5.85
N CYS A 57 1.18 -21.57 -5.18
CA CYS A 57 -0.12 -21.50 -5.86
C CYS A 57 -0.94 -20.21 -5.64
N VAL A 58 -0.42 -19.21 -4.92
CA VAL A 58 -1.20 -18.00 -4.55
C VAL A 58 -0.89 -16.78 -5.43
N SER A 59 0.26 -16.75 -6.12
CA SER A 59 0.71 -15.56 -6.87
C SER A 59 0.20 -15.45 -8.31
N THR A 60 -0.37 -16.51 -8.89
CA THR A 60 -0.74 -16.52 -10.32
C THR A 60 -2.17 -16.04 -10.59
N VAL A 61 -3.04 -15.98 -9.58
CA VAL A 61 -4.44 -15.54 -9.74
C VAL A 61 -4.62 -14.04 -9.54
N ALA A 62 -3.75 -13.40 -8.74
CA ALA A 62 -3.85 -11.96 -8.44
C ALA A 62 -3.44 -11.05 -9.62
N CYS A 63 -2.60 -11.53 -10.54
CA CYS A 63 -2.01 -10.69 -11.60
C CYS A 63 -2.90 -10.52 -12.85
N ARG A 64 -3.89 -11.40 -13.09
CA ARG A 64 -4.80 -11.28 -14.25
C ARG A 64 -6.01 -10.37 -14.00
N THR A 65 -6.32 -10.09 -12.74
CA THR A 65 -7.53 -9.32 -12.35
C THR A 65 -7.30 -7.80 -12.30
N THR A 66 -6.04 -7.35 -12.25
CA THR A 66 -5.67 -5.93 -12.09
C THR A 66 -5.61 -5.18 -13.43
N GLN A 67 -5.18 -5.83 -14.52
CA GLN A 67 -5.10 -5.23 -15.86
C GLN A 67 -6.47 -4.88 -16.46
N VAL A 68 -7.54 -5.60 -16.08
CA VAL A 68 -8.92 -5.29 -16.53
C VAL A 68 -9.57 -4.22 -15.63
N ARG A 69 -9.03 -3.93 -14.44
CA ARG A 69 -9.63 -2.96 -13.51
C ARG A 69 -9.48 -1.52 -14.01
N ARG A 70 -8.35 -1.06 -14.56
CA ARG A 70 -8.18 0.38 -14.86
C ARG A 70 -8.89 0.88 -16.12
N PHE A 71 -9.04 0.07 -17.16
CA PHE A 71 -9.69 0.50 -18.41
C PHE A 71 -11.21 0.76 -18.30
N LEU A 72 -11.86 0.34 -17.20
CA LEU A 72 -13.32 0.42 -17.03
C LEU A 72 -13.80 1.27 -15.83
N HIS A 73 -12.91 1.69 -14.90
CA HIS A 73 -13.35 2.43 -13.69
C HIS A 73 -13.83 3.85 -13.99
N GLY A 74 -13.28 4.54 -14.99
CA GLY A 74 -13.73 5.90 -15.34
C GLY A 74 -15.05 5.96 -16.12
N ALA A 75 -15.39 4.89 -16.86
CA ALA A 75 -16.56 4.88 -17.74
C ALA A 75 -17.87 4.53 -17.00
N TYR A 76 -17.79 3.68 -15.97
CA TYR A 76 -18.98 3.10 -15.33
C TYR A 76 -19.16 3.44 -13.85
N PHE A 77 -18.20 4.07 -13.17
CA PHE A 77 -18.30 4.36 -11.74
C PHE A 77 -18.19 5.86 -11.45
N ARG A 78 -19.12 6.37 -10.63
CA ARG A 78 -19.10 7.73 -10.08
C ARG A 78 -19.21 7.64 -8.55
N ILE A 79 -18.18 8.11 -7.85
CA ILE A 79 -18.19 8.17 -6.38
C ILE A 79 -18.49 9.62 -5.98
N GLN A 80 -19.45 9.82 -5.10
CA GLN A 80 -19.85 11.15 -4.65
C GLN A 80 -18.70 11.77 -3.81
N PRO A 81 -18.38 13.08 -3.95
CA PRO A 81 -17.20 13.68 -3.32
C PRO A 81 -17.07 13.49 -1.81
N SER A 82 -18.17 13.59 -1.05
CA SER A 82 -18.17 13.37 0.42
C SER A 82 -17.89 11.92 0.80
N VAL A 83 -18.29 10.96 -0.04
CA VAL A 83 -17.95 9.54 0.14
C VAL A 83 -16.46 9.32 -0.17
N GLN A 84 -15.98 9.89 -1.27
CA GLN A 84 -14.57 9.82 -1.67
C GLN A 84 -13.65 10.41 -0.59
N GLU A 85 -13.98 11.59 -0.08
CA GLU A 85 -13.25 12.26 1.00
C GLU A 85 -13.25 11.42 2.28
N ALA A 86 -14.41 10.88 2.68
CA ALA A 86 -14.51 10.03 3.86
C ALA A 86 -13.62 8.79 3.77
N LEU A 87 -13.57 8.15 2.60
CA LEU A 87 -12.70 7.01 2.36
C LEU A 87 -11.22 7.39 2.44
N MET A 88 -10.81 8.50 1.84
CA MET A 88 -9.42 8.99 1.88
C MET A 88 -8.95 9.31 3.31
N GLU A 89 -9.83 9.88 4.14
CA GLU A 89 -9.54 10.24 5.53
C GLU A 89 -9.70 9.05 6.51
N GLY A 90 -10.08 7.86 6.00
CA GLY A 90 -10.41 6.70 6.81
C GLY A 90 -11.57 6.93 7.78
N ARG A 91 -12.50 7.85 7.44
CA ARG A 91 -13.76 8.00 8.15
C ARG A 91 -14.69 6.80 7.85
N PRO A 92 -15.58 6.43 8.77
CA PRO A 92 -16.49 5.32 8.57
C PRO A 92 -17.51 5.64 7.47
N VAL A 93 -17.67 4.72 6.52
CA VAL A 93 -18.65 4.80 5.43
C VAL A 93 -19.53 3.56 5.47
N VAL A 94 -20.84 3.74 5.28
CA VAL A 94 -21.83 2.65 5.23
C VAL A 94 -22.51 2.66 3.88
N ALA A 95 -22.38 1.57 3.12
CA ALA A 95 -23.12 1.38 1.88
C ALA A 95 -24.61 1.10 2.18
N LEU A 96 -25.49 1.53 1.29
CA LEU A 96 -26.93 1.26 1.31
C LEU A 96 -27.41 0.83 -0.09
N GLU A 97 -28.33 -0.12 -0.17
CA GLU A 97 -28.87 -0.59 -1.46
C GLU A 97 -30.02 0.29 -1.97
N SER A 98 -30.28 0.27 -3.28
CA SER A 98 -31.39 0.99 -3.89
C SER A 98 -32.54 0.10 -4.39
N THR A 99 -32.41 -1.24 -4.35
CA THR A 99 -33.54 -2.14 -4.65
C THR A 99 -34.68 -1.96 -3.65
N ILE A 100 -34.36 -1.78 -2.36
CA ILE A 100 -35.39 -1.51 -1.34
C ILE A 100 -36.18 -0.22 -1.65
N ILE A 101 -35.53 0.77 -2.27
CA ILE A 101 -36.13 2.05 -2.66
C ILE A 101 -37.00 1.89 -3.91
N THR A 102 -36.50 1.16 -4.92
CA THR A 102 -37.13 1.06 -6.24
C THR A 102 -38.20 -0.02 -6.34
N HIS A 103 -38.02 -1.15 -5.64
CA HIS A 103 -38.86 -2.35 -5.76
C HIS A 103 -39.35 -2.88 -4.40
N GLY A 104 -38.85 -2.36 -3.28
CA GLY A 104 -39.16 -2.85 -1.94
C GLY A 104 -40.32 -2.14 -1.25
N MET A 105 -40.58 -0.87 -1.59
CA MET A 105 -41.60 -0.02 -0.97
C MET A 105 -42.26 0.90 -2.00
N ALA A 106 -43.51 1.30 -1.74
CA ALA A 106 -44.23 2.25 -2.60
C ALA A 106 -43.77 3.70 -2.39
N TYR A 107 -43.95 4.53 -3.40
CA TYR A 107 -43.75 5.98 -3.30
C TYR A 107 -44.96 6.65 -2.62
N PRO A 108 -44.77 7.62 -1.70
CA PRO A 108 -43.51 8.29 -1.31
C PRO A 108 -42.77 7.66 -0.12
N GLN A 109 -43.28 6.57 0.45
CA GLN A 109 -42.71 5.94 1.65
C GLN A 109 -41.27 5.44 1.41
N ASN A 110 -40.97 4.95 0.21
CA ASN A 110 -39.63 4.53 -0.19
C ASN A 110 -38.57 5.66 -0.07
N LEU A 111 -38.90 6.87 -0.54
CA LEU A 111 -38.03 8.04 -0.48
C LEU A 111 -37.87 8.54 0.96
N SER A 112 -38.98 8.61 1.70
CA SER A 112 -38.95 9.01 3.11
C SER A 112 -38.09 8.05 3.94
N MET A 113 -38.22 6.74 3.70
CA MET A 113 -37.41 5.72 4.34
C MET A 113 -35.93 5.89 3.99
N ALA A 114 -35.59 6.05 2.70
CA ALA A 114 -34.20 6.18 2.27
C ALA A 114 -33.50 7.39 2.92
N ARG A 115 -34.16 8.57 2.91
CA ARG A 115 -33.66 9.78 3.58
C ARG A 115 -33.48 9.59 5.09
N GLU A 116 -34.42 8.91 5.72
CA GLU A 116 -34.34 8.67 7.16
C GLU A 116 -33.20 7.72 7.51
N VAL A 117 -32.96 6.69 6.69
CA VAL A 117 -31.82 5.77 6.85
C VAL A 117 -30.49 6.51 6.65
N GLU A 118 -30.34 7.34 5.62
CA GLU A 118 -29.13 8.17 5.43
C GLU A 118 -28.89 9.11 6.62
N LYS A 119 -29.96 9.71 7.15
CA LYS A 119 -29.91 10.55 8.35
C LYS A 119 -29.46 9.76 9.58
N ILE A 120 -29.97 8.55 9.79
CA ILE A 120 -29.55 7.68 10.89
C ILE A 120 -28.06 7.37 10.75
N VAL A 121 -27.59 7.04 9.54
CA VAL A 121 -26.17 6.74 9.31
C VAL A 121 -25.29 7.93 9.68
N THR A 122 -25.67 9.12 9.20
CA THR A 122 -24.99 10.39 9.49
C THR A 122 -24.97 10.72 10.98
N THR A 123 -26.12 10.60 11.66
CA THR A 123 -26.27 10.93 13.07
C THR A 123 -25.46 9.99 13.98
N ASN A 124 -25.21 8.75 13.52
CA ASN A 124 -24.35 7.79 14.22
C ASN A 124 -22.87 7.90 13.81
N GLY A 125 -22.47 8.98 13.14
CA GLY A 125 -21.07 9.31 12.89
C GLY A 125 -20.42 8.62 11.68
N ALA A 126 -21.21 8.04 10.77
CA ALA A 126 -20.74 7.46 9.52
C ALA A 126 -21.28 8.22 8.30
N VAL A 127 -20.61 8.11 7.15
CA VAL A 127 -21.07 8.71 5.89
C VAL A 127 -21.92 7.70 5.13
N PRO A 128 -23.18 8.01 4.78
CA PRO A 128 -24.00 7.14 3.96
C PRO A 128 -23.53 7.14 2.51
N ALA A 129 -23.51 5.96 1.90
CA ALA A 129 -23.28 5.79 0.48
C ALA A 129 -24.39 4.93 -0.12
N THR A 130 -25.54 5.54 -0.42
CA THR A 130 -26.59 4.85 -1.19
C THR A 130 -26.08 4.56 -2.60
N ILE A 131 -26.18 3.30 -3.03
CA ILE A 131 -25.63 2.82 -4.30
C ILE A 131 -26.77 2.53 -5.28
N GLY A 132 -26.73 3.15 -6.45
CA GLY A 132 -27.69 2.92 -7.53
C GLY A 132 -27.04 3.00 -8.91
N ILE A 133 -27.79 2.67 -9.94
CA ILE A 133 -27.36 2.86 -11.33
C ILE A 133 -28.22 3.92 -11.97
N LEU A 134 -27.57 4.93 -12.53
CA LEU A 134 -28.21 6.03 -13.24
C LEU A 134 -27.61 6.13 -14.63
N ARG A 135 -28.46 5.94 -15.65
CA ARG A 135 -28.09 6.10 -17.06
C ARG A 135 -26.82 5.33 -17.45
N GLY A 136 -26.72 4.09 -16.99
CA GLY A 136 -25.57 3.20 -17.25
C GLY A 136 -24.32 3.47 -16.41
N GLN A 137 -24.40 4.31 -15.38
CA GLN A 137 -23.30 4.53 -14.43
C GLN A 137 -23.68 4.09 -13.03
N ILE A 138 -22.77 3.37 -12.35
CA ILE A 138 -22.85 3.02 -10.94
C ILE A 138 -22.49 4.25 -10.13
N HIS A 139 -23.44 4.74 -9.34
CA HIS A 139 -23.23 5.84 -8.40
C HIS A 139 -23.02 5.27 -7.01
N VAL A 140 -21.94 5.68 -6.35
CA VAL A 140 -21.64 5.35 -4.95
C VAL A 140 -21.79 6.63 -4.13
N GLY A 141 -22.93 6.71 -3.43
CA GLY A 141 -23.46 7.97 -2.91
C GLY A 141 -24.35 8.63 -3.96
N LEU A 142 -25.64 8.78 -3.67
CA LEU A 142 -26.60 9.50 -4.51
C LEU A 142 -26.82 10.89 -3.93
N THR A 143 -27.10 11.88 -4.79
CA THR A 143 -27.68 13.14 -4.32
C THR A 143 -29.16 12.96 -3.97
N ASP A 144 -29.75 13.91 -3.25
CA ASP A 144 -31.19 13.85 -2.90
C ASP A 144 -32.08 13.81 -4.15
N GLU A 145 -31.69 14.51 -5.22
CA GLU A 145 -32.38 14.52 -6.51
C GLU A 145 -32.25 13.17 -7.22
N GLU A 146 -31.05 12.57 -7.21
CA GLU A 146 -30.77 11.25 -7.77
C GLU A 146 -31.55 10.15 -7.01
N LEU A 147 -31.65 10.28 -5.68
CA LEU A 147 -32.44 9.42 -4.81
C LEU A 147 -33.95 9.55 -5.11
N GLN A 148 -34.45 10.79 -5.22
CA GLN A 148 -35.85 11.06 -5.59
C GLN A 148 -36.18 10.53 -6.98
N PHE A 149 -35.26 10.65 -7.94
CA PHE A 149 -35.42 10.09 -9.27
C PHE A 149 -35.62 8.58 -9.21
N LEU A 150 -34.76 7.84 -8.49
CA LEU A 150 -34.92 6.38 -8.36
C LEU A 150 -36.21 6.00 -7.63
N ALA A 151 -36.58 6.75 -6.59
CA ALA A 151 -37.78 6.45 -5.79
C ALA A 151 -39.10 6.68 -6.53
N SER A 152 -39.15 7.66 -7.44
CA SER A 152 -40.36 8.01 -8.20
C SER A 152 -40.46 7.30 -9.56
N SER A 153 -39.36 6.70 -10.04
CA SER A 153 -39.31 6.06 -11.35
C SER A 153 -39.99 4.69 -11.36
N LYS A 154 -40.92 4.48 -12.30
CA LYS A 154 -41.62 3.18 -12.47
C LYS A 154 -40.87 2.17 -13.35
N ASN A 155 -39.96 2.65 -14.22
CA ASN A 155 -39.27 1.84 -15.23
C ASN A 155 -37.77 1.69 -14.92
N VAL A 156 -37.44 1.34 -13.68
CA VAL A 156 -36.05 1.06 -13.26
C VAL A 156 -35.83 -0.43 -13.15
N VAL A 157 -34.63 -0.89 -13.53
CA VAL A 157 -34.30 -2.31 -13.48
C VAL A 157 -33.92 -2.72 -12.06
N LYS A 158 -34.37 -3.88 -11.58
CA LYS A 158 -33.80 -4.52 -10.38
C LYS A 158 -32.48 -5.19 -10.76
N VAL A 159 -31.37 -4.69 -10.22
CA VAL A 159 -30.02 -5.04 -10.70
C VAL A 159 -29.30 -5.95 -9.72
N SER A 160 -29.16 -7.23 -10.08
CA SER A 160 -28.23 -8.18 -9.45
C SER A 160 -26.92 -8.27 -10.23
N ARG A 161 -25.97 -9.10 -9.76
CA ARG A 161 -24.67 -9.29 -10.40
C ARG A 161 -24.77 -9.54 -11.91
N ARG A 162 -25.70 -10.40 -12.33
CA ARG A 162 -25.87 -10.79 -13.75
C ARG A 162 -26.43 -9.66 -14.61
N ASP A 163 -27.16 -8.72 -13.99
CA ASP A 163 -27.86 -7.66 -14.68
C ASP A 163 -26.93 -6.44 -14.90
N LEU A 164 -25.87 -6.32 -14.09
CA LEU A 164 -24.89 -5.21 -14.18
C LEU A 164 -24.39 -4.96 -15.61
N PRO A 165 -23.84 -5.94 -16.36
CA PRO A 165 -23.31 -5.65 -17.69
C PRO A 165 -24.38 -5.13 -18.66
N TYR A 166 -25.59 -5.68 -18.58
CA TYR A 166 -26.70 -5.27 -19.45
C TYR A 166 -27.14 -3.83 -19.15
N VAL A 167 -27.46 -3.53 -17.88
CA VAL A 167 -27.93 -2.21 -17.45
C VAL A 167 -26.90 -1.12 -17.78
N LEU A 168 -25.61 -1.40 -17.56
CA LEU A 168 -24.53 -0.47 -17.88
C LEU A 168 -24.38 -0.27 -19.40
N SER A 169 -24.39 -1.34 -20.20
CA SER A 169 -24.23 -1.26 -21.66
C SER A 169 -25.38 -0.53 -22.36
N GLN A 170 -26.59 -0.61 -21.80
CA GLN A 170 -27.81 -0.02 -22.37
C GLN A 170 -28.09 1.39 -21.86
N GLY A 171 -27.23 1.94 -20.99
CA GLY A 171 -27.48 3.27 -20.42
C GLY A 171 -28.74 3.32 -19.55
N LEU A 172 -29.13 2.21 -18.92
CA LEU A 172 -30.36 2.12 -18.11
C LEU A 172 -30.13 2.55 -16.67
N SER A 173 -31.21 2.90 -15.98
CA SER A 173 -31.20 3.16 -14.53
C SER A 173 -31.78 1.96 -13.78
N GLY A 174 -31.29 1.72 -12.57
CA GLY A 174 -31.70 0.57 -11.79
C GLY A 174 -31.34 0.62 -10.32
N GLY A 175 -32.15 -0.04 -9.51
CA GLY A 175 -31.87 -0.27 -8.10
C GLY A 175 -30.94 -1.47 -7.94
N THR A 176 -29.82 -1.30 -7.25
CA THR A 176 -28.90 -2.42 -6.96
C THR A 176 -29.46 -3.28 -5.83
N THR A 177 -29.45 -4.60 -6.00
CA THR A 177 -29.75 -5.59 -4.96
C THR A 177 -28.56 -5.74 -4.02
N VAL A 178 -28.70 -6.45 -2.90
CA VAL A 178 -27.58 -6.83 -2.02
C VAL A 178 -26.34 -7.27 -2.81
N SER A 179 -26.47 -8.22 -3.73
CA SER A 179 -25.37 -8.65 -4.60
C SER A 179 -24.74 -7.50 -5.42
N GLY A 180 -25.56 -6.68 -6.09
CA GLY A 180 -25.07 -5.55 -6.89
C GLY A 180 -24.39 -4.46 -6.03
N THR A 181 -24.96 -4.16 -4.87
CA THR A 181 -24.46 -3.19 -3.90
C THR A 181 -23.13 -3.63 -3.32
N MET A 182 -22.97 -4.91 -2.94
CA MET A 182 -21.71 -5.45 -2.44
C MET A 182 -20.57 -5.27 -3.44
N ILE A 183 -20.81 -5.59 -4.72
CA ILE A 183 -19.80 -5.44 -5.78
C ILE A 183 -19.34 -3.98 -5.87
N ALA A 184 -20.29 -3.05 -5.91
CA ALA A 184 -20.00 -1.62 -6.03
C ALA A 184 -19.31 -1.06 -4.77
N ALA A 185 -19.79 -1.44 -3.57
CA ALA A 185 -19.22 -1.04 -2.28
C ALA A 185 -17.77 -1.51 -2.15
N HIS A 186 -17.50 -2.78 -2.46
CA HIS A 186 -16.14 -3.34 -2.41
C HIS A 186 -15.21 -2.65 -3.40
N LYS A 187 -15.67 -2.39 -4.64
CA LYS A 187 -14.90 -1.64 -5.63
C LYS A 187 -14.59 -0.20 -5.18
N ALA A 188 -15.47 0.42 -4.41
CA ALA A 188 -15.26 1.73 -3.81
C ALA A 188 -14.45 1.70 -2.51
N GLY A 189 -14.09 0.53 -1.97
CA GLY A 189 -13.36 0.41 -0.71
C GLY A 189 -14.23 0.50 0.55
N ILE A 190 -15.56 0.40 0.44
CA ILE A 190 -16.49 0.41 1.57
C ILE A 190 -16.60 -1.00 2.15
N CYS A 191 -16.37 -1.14 3.46
CA CYS A 191 -16.31 -2.44 4.13
C CYS A 191 -17.62 -2.86 4.82
N VAL A 192 -18.54 -1.94 5.08
CA VAL A 192 -19.81 -2.20 5.78
C VAL A 192 -20.99 -1.78 4.92
N PHE A 193 -21.98 -2.67 4.79
CA PHE A 193 -23.20 -2.49 4.01
C PHE A 193 -24.41 -2.84 4.88
N VAL A 194 -25.41 -1.96 4.91
CA VAL A 194 -26.69 -2.19 5.61
C VAL A 194 -27.82 -2.45 4.62
N THR A 195 -28.63 -3.46 4.89
CA THR A 195 -29.91 -3.72 4.22
C THR A 195 -30.97 -4.14 5.24
N GLY A 196 -32.22 -4.28 4.81
CA GLY A 196 -33.28 -4.82 5.66
C GLY A 196 -33.02 -6.30 5.92
N GLY A 197 -32.80 -7.08 4.86
CA GLY A 197 -32.71 -8.54 4.92
C GLY A 197 -32.12 -9.07 3.63
N ILE A 198 -31.21 -10.05 3.70
CA ILE A 198 -30.61 -10.62 2.50
C ILE A 198 -31.60 -11.55 1.78
N GLY A 199 -31.38 -11.79 0.49
CA GLY A 199 -31.96 -12.95 -0.18
C GLY A 199 -31.35 -14.25 0.34
N GLY A 200 -31.87 -15.39 -0.12
CA GLY A 200 -31.50 -16.70 0.40
C GLY A 200 -32.01 -17.84 -0.46
N VAL A 201 -31.99 -19.05 0.09
CA VAL A 201 -32.62 -20.22 -0.52
C VAL A 201 -34.13 -20.09 -0.35
N HIS A 202 -34.88 -20.15 -1.45
CA HIS A 202 -36.34 -20.15 -1.36
C HIS A 202 -36.85 -21.45 -0.73
N ARG A 203 -38.03 -21.42 -0.10
CA ARG A 203 -38.67 -22.64 0.42
C ARG A 203 -38.98 -23.61 -0.73
N GLY A 204 -38.47 -24.83 -0.65
CA GLY A 204 -38.49 -25.79 -1.77
C GLY A 204 -37.32 -25.65 -2.76
N GLY A 205 -36.34 -24.79 -2.44
CA GLY A 205 -35.15 -24.51 -3.25
C GLY A 205 -34.26 -25.72 -3.52
N GLU A 206 -34.36 -26.77 -2.72
CA GLU A 206 -33.70 -28.07 -2.97
C GLU A 206 -34.20 -28.74 -4.27
N ASN A 207 -35.42 -28.43 -4.72
CA ASN A 207 -35.99 -28.95 -5.95
C ASN A 207 -35.95 -27.92 -7.08
N THR A 208 -36.25 -26.66 -6.78
CA THR A 208 -36.35 -25.61 -7.80
C THR A 208 -35.02 -24.95 -8.13
N LEU A 209 -34.03 -25.09 -7.26
CA LEU A 209 -32.76 -24.35 -7.29
C LEU A 209 -32.94 -22.83 -7.31
N ASP A 210 -34.09 -22.34 -6.80
CA ASP A 210 -34.35 -20.90 -6.64
C ASP A 210 -33.57 -20.37 -5.43
N VAL A 211 -32.33 -19.96 -5.69
CA VAL A 211 -31.36 -19.48 -4.71
C VAL A 211 -30.90 -18.08 -5.10
N SER A 212 -30.98 -17.14 -4.15
CA SER A 212 -30.55 -15.76 -4.39
C SER A 212 -29.05 -15.68 -4.72
N ALA A 213 -28.72 -14.86 -5.72
CA ALA A 213 -27.34 -14.50 -6.04
C ALA A 213 -26.62 -13.79 -4.87
N ASP A 214 -27.36 -13.24 -3.90
CA ASP A 214 -26.81 -12.62 -2.70
C ASP A 214 -25.90 -13.58 -1.92
N LEU A 215 -26.28 -14.86 -1.81
CA LEU A 215 -25.51 -15.85 -1.05
C LEU A 215 -24.17 -16.16 -1.72
N THR A 216 -24.18 -16.24 -3.04
CA THR A 216 -22.96 -16.46 -3.82
C THR A 216 -22.08 -15.21 -3.84
N GLU A 217 -22.68 -14.01 -3.79
CA GLU A 217 -21.91 -12.77 -3.69
C GLU A 217 -21.27 -12.60 -2.32
N LEU A 218 -21.97 -12.96 -1.24
CA LEU A 218 -21.39 -13.09 0.09
C LEU A 218 -20.19 -14.02 0.11
N GLY A 219 -20.19 -15.12 -0.67
CA GLY A 219 -19.01 -15.98 -0.82
C GLY A 219 -17.84 -15.39 -1.62
N ARG A 220 -18.01 -14.25 -2.29
CA ARG A 220 -17.06 -13.68 -3.27
C ARG A 220 -16.54 -12.29 -2.96
N THR A 221 -17.25 -11.53 -2.13
CA THR A 221 -17.00 -10.11 -1.96
C THR A 221 -16.84 -9.78 -0.47
N PRO A 222 -15.65 -9.30 -0.04
CA PRO A 222 -15.34 -9.06 1.37
C PRO A 222 -15.94 -7.75 1.85
N VAL A 223 -17.27 -7.75 2.01
CA VAL A 223 -18.07 -6.68 2.60
C VAL A 223 -18.91 -7.29 3.71
N ALA A 224 -18.91 -6.66 4.87
CA ALA A 224 -19.77 -7.04 5.98
C ALA A 224 -21.20 -6.54 5.71
N VAL A 225 -22.16 -7.45 5.67
CA VAL A 225 -23.57 -7.16 5.46
C VAL A 225 -24.29 -7.24 6.79
N VAL A 226 -24.90 -6.12 7.20
CA VAL A 226 -25.72 -6.00 8.40
C VAL A 226 -27.18 -6.04 7.98
N SER A 227 -27.92 -7.04 8.43
CA SER A 227 -29.31 -7.26 8.04
C SER A 227 -30.12 -7.90 9.17
N ALA A 228 -31.45 -7.91 9.04
CA ALA A 228 -32.33 -8.63 9.97
C ALA A 228 -32.37 -10.14 9.70
N GLY A 229 -31.23 -10.72 9.36
CA GLY A 229 -31.11 -12.07 8.82
C GLY A 229 -31.58 -12.14 7.36
N VAL A 230 -32.33 -13.19 7.05
CA VAL A 230 -32.81 -13.53 5.71
C VAL A 230 -34.30 -13.16 5.61
N LYS A 231 -34.75 -12.64 4.46
CA LYS A 231 -36.18 -12.29 4.28
C LYS A 231 -37.09 -13.49 4.63
N SER A 232 -38.17 -13.24 5.35
CA SER A 232 -39.03 -14.26 5.98
C SER A 232 -39.73 -15.25 5.01
N ILE A 233 -39.84 -14.88 3.73
CA ILE A 233 -40.39 -15.76 2.67
C ILE A 233 -39.44 -16.91 2.28
N LEU A 234 -38.22 -16.94 2.83
CA LEU A 234 -37.14 -17.84 2.46
C LEU A 234 -36.97 -18.97 3.49
N ASP A 235 -36.09 -19.91 3.16
CA ASP A 235 -35.71 -21.03 4.01
C ASP A 235 -34.41 -20.70 4.77
N ILE A 236 -34.52 -20.46 6.07
CA ILE A 236 -33.39 -20.04 6.91
C ILE A 236 -32.38 -21.18 7.07
N GLY A 237 -32.83 -22.41 7.36
CA GLY A 237 -31.96 -23.56 7.55
C GLY A 237 -31.09 -23.82 6.34
N ARG A 238 -31.71 -23.91 5.16
CA ARG A 238 -30.96 -24.10 3.90
C ARG A 238 -30.09 -22.92 3.53
N THR A 239 -30.50 -21.70 3.88
CA THR A 239 -29.66 -20.52 3.66
C THR A 239 -28.39 -20.56 4.49
N LEU A 240 -28.47 -20.97 5.76
CA LEU A 240 -27.30 -21.11 6.62
C LEU A 240 -26.34 -22.19 6.10
N GLU A 241 -26.85 -23.35 5.69
CA GLU A 241 -26.06 -24.43 5.07
C GLU A 241 -25.36 -23.96 3.77
N TYR A 242 -26.08 -23.19 2.95
CA TYR A 242 -25.51 -22.64 1.72
C TYR A 242 -24.41 -21.61 2.02
N LEU A 243 -24.61 -20.74 3.03
CA LEU A 243 -23.61 -19.75 3.45
C LEU A 243 -22.35 -20.41 4.02
N GLU A 244 -22.51 -21.49 4.79
CA GLU A 244 -21.40 -22.33 5.23
C GLU A 244 -20.62 -22.89 4.02
N THR A 245 -21.34 -23.45 3.04
CA THR A 245 -20.74 -23.97 1.80
C THR A 245 -19.98 -22.90 1.01
N GLN A 246 -20.45 -21.64 1.04
CA GLN A 246 -19.80 -20.50 0.40
C GLN A 246 -18.66 -19.88 1.23
N GLY A 247 -18.35 -20.41 2.42
CA GLY A 247 -17.31 -19.88 3.29
C GLY A 247 -17.63 -18.50 3.88
N VAL A 248 -18.92 -18.19 4.06
CA VAL A 248 -19.39 -16.92 4.63
C VAL A 248 -19.41 -17.02 6.15
N CYS A 249 -18.75 -16.09 6.83
CA CYS A 249 -18.83 -16.00 8.28
C CYS A 249 -20.19 -15.40 8.68
N VAL A 250 -20.99 -16.14 9.46
CA VAL A 250 -22.31 -15.71 9.92
C VAL A 250 -22.31 -15.57 11.44
N ALA A 251 -22.73 -14.41 11.93
CA ALA A 251 -22.90 -14.14 13.36
C ALA A 251 -24.26 -13.49 13.66
N ALA A 252 -24.95 -13.98 14.68
CA ALA A 252 -26.09 -13.28 15.26
C ALA A 252 -25.60 -12.11 16.14
N PHE A 253 -26.32 -10.99 16.14
CA PHE A 253 -26.00 -9.82 16.96
C PHE A 253 -26.82 -9.82 18.26
N GLY A 254 -26.14 -9.80 19.40
CA GLY A 254 -26.72 -9.82 20.75
C GLY A 254 -26.24 -11.01 21.59
N GLU A 255 -26.97 -11.29 22.68
CA GLU A 255 -26.54 -12.24 23.73
C GLU A 255 -26.63 -13.72 23.36
N SER A 256 -27.17 -14.06 22.19
CA SER A 256 -27.41 -15.46 21.82
C SER A 256 -27.11 -15.73 20.35
N ARG A 257 -26.98 -17.02 20.02
CA ARG A 257 -26.84 -17.50 18.65
C ARG A 257 -28.18 -17.61 17.90
N GLU A 258 -29.29 -17.18 18.47
CA GLU A 258 -30.59 -17.23 17.79
C GLU A 258 -30.54 -16.40 16.50
N PHE A 259 -30.79 -17.02 15.36
CA PHE A 259 -30.79 -16.34 14.08
C PHE A 259 -32.15 -15.64 13.88
N PRO A 260 -32.19 -14.34 13.56
CA PRO A 260 -33.46 -13.64 13.37
C PRO A 260 -34.14 -14.02 12.05
N ALA A 261 -35.47 -14.09 12.08
CA ALA A 261 -36.33 -14.36 10.92
C ALA A 261 -36.96 -13.06 10.39
N PHE A 262 -36.14 -12.03 10.14
CA PHE A 262 -36.55 -10.73 9.60
C PHE A 262 -37.54 -9.95 10.49
N PHE A 263 -38.83 -10.31 10.48
CA PHE A 263 -39.85 -9.72 11.34
C PHE A 263 -39.91 -10.32 12.74
N SER A 264 -39.38 -11.53 12.92
CA SER A 264 -39.30 -12.21 14.21
C SER A 264 -37.87 -12.26 14.73
N ARG A 265 -37.70 -12.08 16.05
CA ARG A 265 -36.42 -12.24 16.74
C ARG A 265 -36.01 -13.71 16.87
N GLN A 266 -36.96 -14.63 16.79
CA GLN A 266 -36.75 -16.08 16.92
C GLN A 266 -37.13 -16.76 15.61
N SER A 267 -36.24 -17.61 15.12
CA SER A 267 -36.47 -18.43 13.92
C SER A 267 -36.50 -19.93 14.22
N GLY A 268 -36.02 -20.34 15.39
CA GLY A 268 -35.73 -21.75 15.70
C GLY A 268 -34.40 -22.24 15.11
N PHE A 269 -33.66 -21.39 14.39
CA PHE A 269 -32.33 -21.67 13.85
C PHE A 269 -31.27 -20.88 14.59
N LYS A 270 -30.04 -21.43 14.61
CA LYS A 270 -28.89 -20.79 15.25
C LYS A 270 -27.83 -20.41 14.23
N ALA A 271 -27.29 -19.21 14.36
CA ALA A 271 -26.06 -18.84 13.71
C ALA A 271 -24.88 -19.67 14.25
N PRO A 272 -23.82 -19.92 13.46
CA PRO A 272 -22.61 -20.56 13.95
C PRO A 272 -21.97 -19.79 15.12
N TYR A 273 -21.96 -18.46 15.01
CA TYR A 273 -21.37 -17.54 15.99
C TYR A 273 -22.36 -16.46 16.43
N HIS A 274 -21.98 -15.72 17.46
CA HIS A 274 -22.67 -14.48 17.87
C HIS A 274 -21.64 -13.45 18.30
N VAL A 275 -22.02 -12.17 18.22
CA VAL A 275 -21.25 -11.01 18.70
C VAL A 275 -22.17 -10.20 19.60
N GLN A 276 -21.69 -9.81 20.77
CA GLN A 276 -22.52 -9.18 21.80
C GLN A 276 -22.88 -7.73 21.48
N ASP A 277 -21.95 -7.01 20.87
CA ASP A 277 -22.04 -5.59 20.60
C ASP A 277 -21.35 -5.19 19.29
N GLU A 278 -21.40 -3.89 18.98
CA GLU A 278 -20.82 -3.32 17.77
C GLU A 278 -19.27 -3.38 17.74
N GLU A 279 -18.61 -3.44 18.90
CA GLU A 279 -17.15 -3.55 18.98
C GLU A 279 -16.67 -4.97 18.66
N GLU A 280 -17.34 -5.99 19.18
CA GLU A 280 -17.07 -7.39 18.83
C GLU A 280 -17.34 -7.66 17.35
N ALA A 281 -18.46 -7.15 16.82
CA ALA A 281 -18.76 -7.22 15.40
C ALA A 281 -17.64 -6.56 14.55
N ALA A 282 -17.15 -5.39 14.98
CA ALA A 282 -16.04 -4.73 14.30
C ALA A 282 -14.72 -5.51 14.37
N LYS A 283 -14.40 -6.17 15.50
CA LYS A 283 -13.22 -7.06 15.63
C LYS A 283 -13.33 -8.28 14.71
N LEU A 284 -14.52 -8.87 14.60
CA LEU A 284 -14.80 -9.98 13.70
C LEU A 284 -14.54 -9.57 12.24
N ILE A 285 -15.08 -8.42 11.82
CA ILE A 285 -14.90 -7.89 10.47
C ILE A 285 -13.44 -7.54 10.21
N ALA A 286 -12.76 -6.88 11.16
CA ALA A 286 -11.34 -6.56 11.06
C ALA A 286 -10.46 -7.81 10.89
N SER A 287 -10.78 -8.89 11.61
CA SER A 287 -10.07 -10.17 11.51
C SER A 287 -10.28 -10.82 10.14
N ALA A 288 -11.52 -10.84 9.63
CA ALA A 288 -11.83 -11.35 8.29
C ALA A 288 -11.06 -10.59 7.20
N LEU A 289 -11.00 -9.25 7.30
CA LEU A 289 -10.24 -8.41 6.39
C LEU A 289 -8.72 -8.62 6.53
N GLY A 290 -8.21 -8.74 7.76
CA GLY A 290 -6.78 -8.95 8.03
C GLY A 290 -6.24 -10.30 7.53
N LEU A 291 -7.11 -11.33 7.47
CA LEU A 291 -6.79 -12.62 6.86
C LEU A 291 -6.82 -12.60 5.33
N GLY A 292 -7.28 -11.52 4.71
CA GLY A 292 -7.40 -11.41 3.24
C GLY A 292 -8.43 -12.37 2.65
N LEU A 293 -9.47 -12.73 3.40
CA LEU A 293 -10.53 -13.63 2.91
C LEU A 293 -11.29 -12.96 1.77
N SER A 294 -11.66 -13.74 0.76
CA SER A 294 -12.47 -13.29 -0.38
C SER A 294 -13.97 -13.50 -0.18
N SER A 295 -14.42 -13.66 1.07
CA SER A 295 -15.84 -13.78 1.45
C SER A 295 -16.24 -12.64 2.38
N GLY A 296 -17.52 -12.31 2.37
CA GLY A 296 -18.15 -11.35 3.27
C GLY A 296 -18.46 -11.93 4.64
N VAL A 297 -18.97 -11.06 5.50
CA VAL A 297 -19.45 -11.41 6.85
C VAL A 297 -20.91 -11.03 6.93
N LEU A 298 -21.78 -11.92 7.41
CA LEU A 298 -23.18 -11.62 7.69
C LEU A 298 -23.36 -11.38 9.20
N ILE A 299 -23.77 -10.17 9.57
CA ILE A 299 -24.18 -9.82 10.93
C ILE A 299 -25.71 -9.75 10.95
N ALA A 300 -26.33 -10.75 11.56
CA ALA A 300 -27.79 -10.88 11.63
C ALA A 300 -28.33 -10.20 12.89
N VAL A 301 -28.96 -9.04 12.71
CA VAL A 301 -29.47 -8.16 13.76
C VAL A 301 -30.96 -8.44 14.03
N PRO A 302 -31.37 -8.81 15.25
CA PRO A 302 -32.78 -9.06 15.53
C PRO A 302 -33.61 -7.77 15.41
N CYS A 303 -34.85 -7.90 14.96
CA CYS A 303 -35.77 -6.77 14.90
C CYS A 303 -36.00 -6.14 16.29
N PRO A 304 -36.31 -4.84 16.41
CA PRO A 304 -36.51 -4.18 17.69
C PRO A 304 -37.56 -4.88 18.57
N GLN A 305 -37.32 -4.92 19.88
CA GLN A 305 -38.15 -5.67 20.83
C GLN A 305 -39.61 -5.19 20.83
N GLU A 306 -39.83 -3.89 20.62
CA GLU A 306 -41.15 -3.27 20.57
C GLU A 306 -41.99 -3.76 19.38
N ARG A 307 -41.36 -4.41 18.39
CA ARG A 307 -42.00 -4.96 17.19
C ARG A 307 -42.09 -6.49 17.20
N ALA A 308 -41.60 -7.16 18.24
CA ALA A 308 -41.58 -8.63 18.30
C ALA A 308 -42.99 -9.26 18.25
N ALA A 309 -43.98 -8.64 18.89
CA ALA A 309 -45.37 -9.14 18.89
C ALA A 309 -46.02 -9.11 17.49
N SER A 310 -45.65 -8.13 16.66
CA SER A 310 -46.10 -8.09 15.26
C SER A 310 -45.47 -9.20 14.43
N GLY A 311 -44.27 -9.68 14.79
CA GLY A 311 -43.54 -10.70 14.05
C GLY A 311 -44.28 -12.02 13.92
N GLN A 312 -44.95 -12.48 14.98
CA GLN A 312 -45.72 -13.73 14.95
C GLN A 312 -46.93 -13.62 14.01
N VAL A 313 -47.68 -12.51 14.10
CA VAL A 313 -48.82 -12.23 13.21
C VAL A 313 -48.37 -12.16 11.74
N ILE A 314 -47.20 -11.57 11.48
CA ILE A 314 -46.64 -11.48 10.13
C ILE A 314 -46.22 -12.86 9.61
N GLU A 315 -45.66 -13.74 10.44
CA GLU A 315 -45.28 -15.10 10.03
C GLU A 315 -46.51 -15.94 9.65
N GLU A 316 -47.62 -15.82 10.39
CA GLU A 316 -48.90 -16.45 10.04
C GLU A 316 -49.40 -15.95 8.67
N ALA A 317 -49.35 -14.64 8.44
CA ALA A 317 -49.69 -14.04 7.15
C ALA A 317 -48.77 -14.54 6.01
N ILE A 318 -47.48 -14.77 6.28
CA ILE A 318 -46.54 -15.33 5.30
C ILE A 318 -46.92 -16.75 4.93
N GLN A 319 -47.26 -17.61 5.89
CA GLN A 319 -47.69 -18.98 5.61
C GLN A 319 -48.96 -19.01 4.74
N GLN A 320 -49.92 -18.14 5.05
CA GLN A 320 -51.14 -17.99 4.26
C GLN A 320 -50.82 -17.50 2.83
N ALA A 321 -50.01 -16.45 2.69
CA ALA A 321 -49.62 -15.91 1.39
C ALA A 321 -48.85 -16.93 0.52
N LEU A 322 -47.97 -17.74 1.13
CA LEU A 322 -47.29 -18.84 0.44
C LEU A 322 -48.27 -19.92 -0.04
N GLY A 323 -49.29 -20.23 0.76
CA GLY A 323 -50.39 -21.11 0.36
C GLY A 323 -51.12 -20.60 -0.88
N GLU A 324 -51.48 -19.32 -0.88
CA GLU A 324 -52.16 -18.68 -2.02
C GLU A 324 -51.27 -18.58 -3.27
N ALA A 325 -49.99 -18.27 -3.11
CA ALA A 325 -49.03 -18.23 -4.22
C ALA A 325 -48.94 -19.59 -4.90
N ARG A 326 -48.86 -20.67 -4.12
CA ARG A 326 -48.85 -22.05 -4.63
C ARG A 326 -50.14 -22.40 -5.37
N SER A 327 -51.31 -22.08 -4.81
CA SER A 327 -52.59 -22.36 -5.49
C SER A 327 -52.77 -21.58 -6.80
N LYS A 328 -52.12 -20.42 -6.92
CA LYS A 328 -52.16 -19.57 -8.12
C LYS A 328 -51.00 -19.82 -9.10
N GLY A 329 -50.06 -20.73 -8.78
CA GLY A 329 -48.90 -21.02 -9.61
C GLY A 329 -47.89 -19.88 -9.74
N ILE A 330 -47.88 -18.92 -8.80
CA ILE A 330 -46.99 -17.76 -8.84
C ILE A 330 -45.58 -18.19 -8.41
N THR A 331 -44.59 -18.02 -9.29
CA THR A 331 -43.22 -18.49 -9.08
C THR A 331 -42.17 -17.50 -9.60
N GLY A 332 -40.88 -17.74 -9.29
CA GLY A 332 -39.76 -16.95 -9.78
C GLY A 332 -39.82 -15.47 -9.37
N LYS A 333 -39.49 -14.57 -10.30
CA LYS A 333 -39.38 -13.11 -10.04
C LYS A 333 -40.69 -12.45 -9.59
N GLU A 334 -41.84 -13.08 -9.86
CA GLU A 334 -43.17 -12.55 -9.53
C GLU A 334 -43.62 -12.94 -8.10
N LEU A 335 -42.98 -13.94 -7.49
CA LEU A 335 -43.30 -14.38 -6.15
C LEU A 335 -43.04 -13.30 -5.10
N THR A 336 -41.87 -12.66 -5.11
CA THR A 336 -41.53 -11.65 -4.07
C THR A 336 -42.49 -10.45 -4.05
N PRO A 337 -42.83 -9.81 -5.20
CA PRO A 337 -43.81 -8.72 -5.20
C PRO A 337 -45.20 -9.15 -4.73
N PHE A 338 -45.69 -10.31 -5.19
CA PHE A 338 -46.97 -10.88 -4.74
C PHE A 338 -46.98 -11.10 -3.22
N MET A 339 -45.91 -11.70 -2.70
CA MET A 339 -45.76 -11.97 -1.27
C MET A 339 -45.79 -10.67 -0.45
N LEU A 340 -45.01 -9.67 -0.83
CA LEU A 340 -44.95 -8.39 -0.10
C LEU A 340 -46.32 -7.68 -0.09
N GLN A 341 -47.02 -7.66 -1.22
CA GLN A 341 -48.35 -7.07 -1.30
C GLN A 341 -49.34 -7.83 -0.41
N LYS A 342 -49.39 -9.16 -0.54
CA LYS A 342 -50.34 -10.00 0.20
C LYS A 342 -50.10 -9.96 1.70
N ILE A 343 -48.83 -9.98 2.14
CA ILE A 343 -48.49 -9.86 3.57
C ILE A 343 -48.91 -8.48 4.09
N ASN A 344 -48.72 -7.41 3.33
CA ASN A 344 -49.14 -6.07 3.74
C ASN A 344 -50.67 -5.96 3.89
N GLU A 345 -51.43 -6.57 2.96
CA GLU A 345 -52.88 -6.69 3.04
C GLU A 345 -53.33 -7.50 4.26
N LEU A 346 -52.73 -8.67 4.50
CA LEU A 346 -53.09 -9.57 5.62
C LEU A 346 -52.70 -9.03 7.00
N THR A 347 -51.81 -8.04 7.06
CA THR A 347 -51.27 -7.51 8.32
C THR A 347 -51.74 -6.09 8.62
N ASP A 348 -52.68 -5.54 7.83
CA ASP A 348 -53.17 -4.16 7.93
C ASP A 348 -52.02 -3.13 8.03
N GLY A 349 -50.98 -3.30 7.21
CA GLY A 349 -49.81 -2.40 7.18
C GLY A 349 -48.75 -2.65 8.25
N LYS A 350 -48.98 -3.53 9.24
CA LYS A 350 -48.01 -3.81 10.32
C LYS A 350 -46.67 -4.38 9.82
N SER A 351 -46.68 -5.08 8.69
CA SER A 351 -45.45 -5.59 8.06
C SER A 351 -44.57 -4.47 7.50
N LEU A 352 -45.16 -3.43 6.90
CA LEU A 352 -44.41 -2.26 6.43
C LEU A 352 -43.80 -1.49 7.60
N ASP A 353 -44.56 -1.24 8.66
CA ASP A 353 -44.06 -0.58 9.88
C ASP A 353 -42.91 -1.36 10.52
N SER A 354 -43.03 -2.69 10.58
CA SER A 354 -41.98 -3.56 11.11
C SER A 354 -40.74 -3.56 10.21
N ASN A 355 -40.93 -3.50 8.88
CA ASN A 355 -39.83 -3.39 7.91
C ASN A 355 -39.08 -2.05 8.04
N LEU A 356 -39.81 -0.96 8.26
CA LEU A 356 -39.23 0.36 8.53
C LEU A 356 -38.46 0.36 9.86
N ALA A 357 -39.00 -0.24 10.91
CA ALA A 357 -38.33 -0.31 12.20
C ALA A 357 -37.03 -1.14 12.13
N LEU A 358 -37.04 -2.27 11.42
CA LEU A 358 -35.85 -3.12 11.32
C LEU A 358 -34.74 -2.48 10.47
N ILE A 359 -35.05 -1.80 9.34
CA ILE A 359 -34.00 -1.17 8.51
C ILE A 359 -33.33 -0.02 9.27
N LYS A 360 -34.11 0.76 10.04
CA LYS A 360 -33.60 1.82 10.90
C LYS A 360 -32.68 1.26 11.99
N ASN A 361 -33.06 0.13 12.60
CA ASN A 361 -32.21 -0.53 13.59
C ASN A 361 -30.92 -1.08 12.96
N ASN A 362 -31.00 -1.72 11.79
CA ASN A 362 -29.83 -2.21 11.07
C ASN A 362 -28.90 -1.06 10.67
N ALA A 363 -29.45 0.09 10.27
CA ALA A 363 -28.67 1.29 9.95
C ALA A 363 -27.94 1.85 11.18
N ARG A 364 -28.61 1.91 12.33
CA ARG A 364 -27.99 2.30 13.60
C ARG A 364 -26.83 1.36 13.95
N VAL A 365 -27.10 0.05 14.01
CA VAL A 365 -26.09 -0.98 14.35
C VAL A 365 -24.95 -0.96 13.35
N GLY A 366 -25.24 -0.96 12.05
CA GLY A 366 -24.22 -0.95 11.00
C GLY A 366 -23.34 0.29 11.02
N SER A 367 -23.89 1.47 11.32
CA SER A 367 -23.10 2.69 11.52
C SER A 367 -22.21 2.62 12.74
N CYS A 368 -22.72 2.15 13.87
CA CYS A 368 -21.92 1.95 15.07
C CYS A 368 -20.78 0.93 14.84
N ILE A 369 -21.05 -0.16 14.12
CA ILE A 369 -20.03 -1.14 13.69
C ILE A 369 -18.99 -0.47 12.78
N ALA A 370 -19.41 0.32 11.79
CA ALA A 370 -18.48 1.02 10.89
C ALA A 370 -17.59 2.01 11.64
N VAL A 371 -18.15 2.74 12.62
CA VAL A 371 -17.40 3.64 13.49
C VAL A 371 -16.41 2.86 14.37
N ALA A 372 -16.85 1.77 15.00
CA ALA A 372 -15.99 0.90 15.79
C ALA A 372 -14.88 0.28 14.94
N LEU A 373 -15.18 -0.15 13.72
CA LEU A 373 -14.21 -0.68 12.76
C LEU A 373 -13.21 0.40 12.33
N SER A 374 -13.65 1.60 12.01
CA SER A 374 -12.77 2.74 11.69
C SER A 374 -11.87 3.07 12.88
N LYS A 375 -12.41 3.07 14.12
CA LYS A 375 -11.62 3.23 15.35
C LYS A 375 -10.62 2.09 15.51
N LEU A 376 -10.99 0.83 15.28
CA LEU A 376 -10.09 -0.32 15.37
C LEU A 376 -9.02 -0.29 14.28
N GLN A 377 -9.34 0.09 13.06
CA GLN A 377 -8.37 0.24 11.97
C GLN A 377 -7.41 1.39 12.26
N LYS A 378 -7.91 2.52 12.79
CA LYS A 378 -7.08 3.62 13.29
C LYS A 378 -6.28 3.21 14.53
N ALA A 379 -6.84 2.40 15.42
CA ALA A 379 -6.20 1.88 16.62
C ALA A 379 -5.19 0.79 16.30
N THR A 380 -5.36 0.00 15.24
CA THR A 380 -4.40 -1.00 14.76
C THR A 380 -3.27 -0.30 14.00
N ARG A 381 -3.60 0.75 13.22
CA ARG A 381 -2.62 1.73 12.74
C ARG A 381 -1.86 2.40 13.90
N LYS A 382 -2.51 2.59 15.06
CA LYS A 382 -1.92 3.17 16.30
C LYS A 382 -1.44 2.14 17.35
N GLY A 383 -1.58 0.83 17.11
CA GLY A 383 -1.63 -0.21 18.17
C GLY A 383 -1.05 -1.56 17.77
N ASN A 384 -0.58 -1.68 16.53
CA ASN A 384 0.66 -2.40 16.22
C ASN A 384 1.91 -1.53 16.45
N LEU A 385 1.77 -0.44 17.18
CA LEU A 385 2.86 0.32 17.77
C LEU A 385 2.51 0.52 19.26
N PRO A 386 3.38 0.17 20.21
CA PRO A 386 3.22 0.68 21.57
C PRO A 386 3.23 2.21 21.50
N ARG A 387 2.59 2.90 22.47
CA ARG A 387 2.85 4.31 22.76
C ARG A 387 4.33 4.45 23.18
N GLN A 388 5.21 4.49 22.20
CA GLN A 388 6.31 5.43 22.19
C GLN A 388 5.77 6.73 21.60
N GLU A 389 6.43 7.84 21.90
CA GLU A 389 6.38 9.08 21.10
C GLU A 389 6.32 8.75 19.59
N ASP A 390 5.76 9.63 18.75
CA ASP A 390 5.78 9.51 17.27
C ASP A 390 7.08 8.86 16.77
N THR A 391 7.03 7.56 16.51
CA THR A 391 8.17 6.76 16.08
C THR A 391 7.67 5.63 15.19
N THR A 392 6.94 5.96 14.13
CA THR A 392 7.40 5.38 12.85
C THR A 392 8.89 5.71 12.79
N PRO A 393 9.80 4.72 12.81
CA PRO A 393 11.21 5.02 12.74
C PRO A 393 11.39 5.95 11.53
N PRO A 394 12.06 7.09 11.72
CA PRO A 394 12.11 8.12 10.71
C PRO A 394 12.60 7.47 9.41
N GLN A 395 11.77 7.54 8.37
CA GLN A 395 12.05 6.87 7.10
C GLN A 395 12.82 7.82 6.17
N PRO A 396 13.79 7.33 5.39
CA PRO A 396 14.45 8.14 4.38
C PRO A 396 13.42 8.70 3.39
N VAL A 397 13.62 9.92 2.93
CA VAL A 397 12.80 10.50 1.87
C VAL A 397 13.65 10.61 0.62
N VAL A 398 13.13 10.15 -0.53
CA VAL A 398 13.80 10.28 -1.82
C VAL A 398 12.92 11.14 -2.73
N ILE A 399 13.50 12.17 -3.33
CA ILE A 399 12.79 13.12 -4.19
C ILE A 399 13.50 13.14 -5.54
N GLY A 400 12.84 12.68 -6.60
CA GLY A 400 13.49 12.64 -7.90
C GLY A 400 12.70 12.03 -9.02
N GLY A 401 13.34 11.95 -10.18
CA GLY A 401 12.73 11.46 -11.41
C GLY A 401 12.53 9.94 -11.43
N ILE A 402 11.51 9.54 -12.16
CA ILE A 402 11.26 8.16 -12.58
C ILE A 402 10.99 8.14 -14.07
N ASN A 403 11.62 7.20 -14.78
CA ASN A 403 11.65 7.17 -16.25
C ASN A 403 11.42 5.77 -16.79
N VAL A 404 10.93 5.68 -18.03
CA VAL A 404 11.05 4.48 -18.86
C VAL A 404 12.17 4.70 -19.87
N ASP A 405 13.19 3.85 -19.82
CA ASP A 405 14.34 3.94 -20.71
C ASP A 405 14.24 2.90 -21.82
N PHE A 406 14.49 3.32 -23.06
CA PHE A 406 14.58 2.50 -24.25
C PHE A 406 16.02 2.52 -24.75
N ILE A 407 16.71 1.39 -24.65
CA ILE A 407 18.08 1.22 -25.14
C ILE A 407 18.00 0.46 -26.46
N ALA A 408 18.20 1.16 -27.57
CA ALA A 408 18.24 0.62 -28.91
C ALA A 408 19.70 0.39 -29.34
N LYS A 409 20.14 -0.87 -29.41
CA LYS A 409 21.47 -1.23 -29.88
C LYS A 409 21.42 -1.66 -31.35
N ALA A 410 22.09 -0.92 -32.21
CA ALA A 410 22.25 -1.25 -33.62
C ALA A 410 23.25 -2.41 -33.82
N GLN A 411 23.06 -3.19 -34.87
CA GLN A 411 24.02 -4.22 -35.31
C GLN A 411 25.19 -3.62 -36.09
N ASN A 412 25.01 -2.42 -36.64
CA ASN A 412 26.01 -1.72 -37.43
C ASN A 412 26.95 -0.90 -36.52
N SER A 413 28.21 -0.79 -36.93
CA SER A 413 29.22 0.05 -36.24
C SER A 413 28.95 1.54 -36.43
N VAL A 414 28.21 1.91 -37.47
CA VAL A 414 27.77 3.28 -37.75
C VAL A 414 26.26 3.26 -38.00
N ILE A 415 25.53 4.21 -37.41
CA ILE A 415 24.10 4.38 -37.66
C ILE A 415 23.90 4.97 -39.06
N LEU A 416 23.14 4.28 -39.90
CA LEU A 416 22.81 4.72 -41.25
C LEU A 416 21.80 5.88 -41.17
N GLY A 417 22.18 7.03 -41.76
CA GLY A 417 21.31 8.21 -41.89
C GLY A 417 20.35 8.14 -43.09
N GLY A 418 19.60 9.23 -43.31
CA GLY A 418 18.74 9.38 -44.50
C GLY A 418 17.39 8.65 -44.43
N GLY A 419 16.84 8.44 -43.22
CA GLY A 419 15.54 7.78 -43.02
C GLY A 419 15.56 6.25 -43.12
N GLN A 420 16.75 5.65 -43.23
CA GLN A 420 16.90 4.20 -43.32
C GLN A 420 16.64 3.50 -41.98
N THR A 421 16.06 2.30 -42.04
CA THR A 421 15.88 1.43 -40.87
C THR A 421 17.18 0.71 -40.54
N ASN A 422 17.67 0.88 -39.31
CA ASN A 422 18.87 0.20 -38.81
C ASN A 422 18.46 -1.08 -38.07
N ALA A 423 18.99 -2.24 -38.49
CA ALA A 423 18.76 -3.50 -37.78
C ALA A 423 19.38 -3.44 -36.38
N GLY A 424 18.64 -3.88 -35.36
CA GLY A 424 19.06 -3.74 -33.97
C GLY A 424 18.16 -4.48 -32.99
N ARG A 425 18.44 -4.29 -31.70
CA ARG A 425 17.61 -4.75 -30.59
C ARG A 425 17.24 -3.57 -29.71
N VAL A 426 15.97 -3.48 -29.33
CA VAL A 426 15.49 -2.47 -28.38
C VAL A 426 15.15 -3.17 -27.07
N ARG A 427 15.68 -2.65 -25.97
CA ARG A 427 15.35 -3.10 -24.62
C ARG A 427 14.71 -1.96 -23.86
N ARG A 428 13.65 -2.26 -23.12
CA ARG A 428 13.02 -1.34 -22.18
C ARG A 428 13.49 -1.66 -20.76
N THR A 429 13.88 -0.64 -20.01
CA THR A 429 14.24 -0.70 -18.60
C THR A 429 13.57 0.46 -17.84
N PHE A 430 13.59 0.44 -16.52
CA PHE A 430 13.00 1.51 -15.71
C PHE A 430 14.09 2.29 -14.99
N GLY A 431 14.17 3.58 -15.31
CA GLY A 431 15.25 4.50 -14.98
C GLY A 431 14.81 5.65 -14.08
N GLY A 432 15.66 6.67 -14.02
CA GLY A 432 15.53 7.83 -13.14
C GLY A 432 16.32 7.66 -11.84
N VAL A 433 17.17 8.64 -11.53
CA VAL A 433 18.08 8.64 -10.36
C VAL A 433 17.31 8.55 -9.06
N GLY A 434 16.23 9.33 -8.92
CA GLY A 434 15.34 9.24 -7.76
C GLY A 434 14.77 7.84 -7.54
N ARG A 435 14.22 7.23 -8.59
CA ARG A 435 13.72 5.84 -8.50
C ARG A 435 14.86 4.84 -8.26
N ASN A 436 16.04 5.00 -8.87
CA ASN A 436 17.19 4.12 -8.64
C ASN A 436 17.58 4.08 -7.17
N LEU A 437 17.71 5.25 -6.53
CA LEU A 437 18.01 5.35 -5.10
C LEU A 437 16.90 4.70 -4.26
N ALA A 438 15.63 5.05 -4.52
CA ALA A 438 14.50 4.50 -3.77
C ALA A 438 14.38 2.97 -3.92
N ASP A 439 14.51 2.44 -5.14
CA ASP A 439 14.46 1.00 -5.45
C ASP A 439 15.59 0.24 -4.72
N CYS A 440 16.83 0.73 -4.83
CA CYS A 440 17.97 0.10 -4.15
C CYS A 440 17.81 0.13 -2.63
N LEU A 441 17.41 1.26 -2.04
CA LEU A 441 17.13 1.36 -0.60
C LEU A 441 16.00 0.41 -0.17
N SER A 442 14.92 0.30 -0.95
CA SER A 442 13.82 -0.65 -0.71
C SER A 442 14.32 -2.10 -0.71
N ARG A 443 15.15 -2.48 -1.68
CA ARG A 443 15.74 -3.82 -1.76
C ARG A 443 16.67 -4.12 -0.57
N LEU A 444 17.37 -3.11 -0.07
CA LEU A 444 18.22 -3.20 1.13
C LEU A 444 17.43 -3.18 2.45
N GLY A 445 16.10 -3.33 2.40
CA GLY A 445 15.25 -3.52 3.58
C GLY A 445 14.80 -2.22 4.25
N LEU A 446 15.01 -1.07 3.61
CA LEU A 446 14.46 0.21 4.05
C LEU A 446 13.11 0.48 3.38
N THR A 447 12.37 1.47 3.88
CA THR A 447 11.07 1.87 3.32
C THR A 447 11.11 3.37 2.97
N PRO A 448 11.86 3.78 1.94
CA PRO A 448 11.96 5.19 1.59
C PRO A 448 10.60 5.73 1.13
N LEU A 449 10.21 6.91 1.62
CA LEU A 449 9.10 7.66 1.04
C LEU A 449 9.58 8.28 -0.27
N PHE A 450 9.05 7.82 -1.39
CA PHE A 450 9.50 8.26 -2.71
C PHE A 450 8.55 9.29 -3.34
N LEU A 451 9.00 10.55 -3.42
CA LEU A 451 8.29 11.65 -4.06
C LEU A 451 8.75 11.81 -5.51
N SER A 452 7.81 11.69 -6.44
CA SER A 452 8.08 11.77 -7.88
C SER A 452 6.82 12.18 -8.64
N ALA A 453 6.93 12.32 -9.96
CA ALA A 453 5.82 12.60 -10.86
C ALA A 453 5.86 11.70 -12.10
N MET A 454 4.72 11.14 -12.47
CA MET A 454 4.54 10.35 -13.69
C MET A 454 3.17 10.60 -14.33
N GLY A 455 3.04 10.24 -15.60
CA GLY A 455 1.80 10.36 -16.35
C GLY A 455 0.79 9.32 -15.90
N LYS A 456 -0.44 9.43 -16.38
CA LYS A 456 -1.41 8.34 -16.35
C LYS A 456 -1.48 7.71 -17.73
N ASP A 457 -0.49 6.88 -18.04
CA ASP A 457 -0.30 6.24 -19.33
C ASP A 457 0.23 4.81 -19.18
N GLU A 458 0.40 4.09 -20.29
CA GLU A 458 0.87 2.70 -20.29
C GLU A 458 2.28 2.55 -19.70
N HIS A 459 3.09 3.62 -19.78
CA HIS A 459 4.43 3.67 -19.22
C HIS A 459 4.39 3.70 -17.68
N SER A 460 3.53 4.51 -17.07
CA SER A 460 3.37 4.51 -15.62
C SER A 460 2.75 3.22 -15.09
N GLU A 461 1.85 2.57 -15.84
CA GLU A 461 1.35 1.24 -15.47
C GLU A 461 2.45 0.18 -15.47
N SER A 462 3.34 0.22 -16.47
CA SER A 462 4.50 -0.69 -16.54
C SER A 462 5.47 -0.46 -15.38
N ILE A 463 5.71 0.81 -15.02
CA ILE A 463 6.51 1.19 -13.85
C ILE A 463 5.87 0.67 -12.55
N LEU A 464 4.57 0.91 -12.34
CA LEU A 464 3.87 0.47 -11.14
C LEU A 464 3.91 -1.04 -10.96
N HIS A 465 3.85 -1.79 -12.06
CA HIS A 465 4.00 -3.24 -12.03
C HIS A 465 5.44 -3.66 -11.67
N TYR A 466 6.45 -3.03 -12.27
CA TYR A 466 7.85 -3.34 -12.00
C TYR A 466 8.26 -2.99 -10.57
N CYS A 467 7.88 -1.80 -10.09
CA CYS A 467 8.22 -1.26 -8.77
C CYS A 467 7.24 -1.66 -7.66
N HIS A 468 6.54 -2.79 -7.77
CA HIS A 468 5.53 -3.21 -6.78
C HIS A 468 6.10 -3.50 -5.39
N HIS A 469 7.42 -3.67 -5.26
CA HIS A 469 8.15 -3.84 -4.00
C HIS A 469 8.51 -2.50 -3.32
N MET A 470 8.28 -1.37 -3.99
CA MET A 470 8.52 -0.02 -3.45
C MET A 470 7.22 0.60 -2.94
N ASP A 471 7.33 1.57 -2.02
CA ASP A 471 6.20 2.45 -1.69
C ASP A 471 6.02 3.51 -2.78
N MET A 472 4.99 3.32 -3.61
CA MET A 472 4.64 4.21 -4.71
C MET A 472 3.50 5.18 -4.34
N SER A 473 3.05 5.20 -3.08
CA SER A 473 1.85 5.93 -2.64
C SER A 473 1.97 7.44 -2.78
N ALA A 474 3.19 7.96 -2.65
CA ALA A 474 3.44 9.39 -2.69
C ALA A 474 3.70 9.93 -4.09
N ILE A 475 3.79 9.10 -5.14
CA ILE A 475 4.06 9.56 -6.51
C ILE A 475 2.84 10.25 -7.13
N LEU A 476 3.05 11.48 -7.61
CA LEU A 476 2.04 12.26 -8.31
C LEU A 476 1.72 11.64 -9.68
N GLN A 477 0.46 11.27 -9.91
CA GLN A 477 -0.04 10.72 -11.18
C GLN A 477 -0.93 11.74 -11.91
N LEU A 478 -0.45 12.25 -13.04
CA LEU A 478 -1.08 13.36 -13.77
C LEU A 478 -1.80 12.89 -15.04
N GLU A 479 -3.05 13.31 -15.20
CA GLU A 479 -3.82 13.12 -16.45
C GLU A 479 -3.22 13.98 -17.57
N ARG A 480 -3.21 13.47 -18.80
CA ARG A 480 -2.77 14.21 -20.02
C ARG A 480 -1.30 14.66 -20.03
N LYS A 481 -0.46 14.08 -19.17
CA LYS A 481 1.01 14.21 -19.23
C LYS A 481 1.60 12.84 -19.50
N SER A 482 2.66 12.79 -20.30
CA SER A 482 3.42 11.56 -20.55
C SER A 482 4.36 11.29 -19.38
N THR A 483 4.45 10.03 -18.99
CA THR A 483 5.53 9.54 -18.12
C THR A 483 6.86 9.75 -18.80
N ALA A 484 7.88 10.11 -18.02
CA ALA A 484 9.17 10.47 -18.56
C ALA A 484 9.78 9.28 -19.34
N THR A 485 10.28 9.53 -20.54
CA THR A 485 10.91 8.51 -21.39
C THR A 485 12.28 8.94 -21.86
N TYR A 486 13.25 8.03 -21.77
CA TYR A 486 14.58 8.21 -22.36
C TYR A 486 14.77 7.20 -23.47
N CYS A 487 15.36 7.59 -24.59
CA CYS A 487 15.76 6.70 -25.66
C CYS A 487 17.24 6.91 -25.98
N ALA A 488 18.03 5.85 -25.84
CA ALA A 488 19.44 5.83 -26.20
C ALA A 488 19.64 4.90 -27.39
N VAL A 489 20.20 5.42 -28.48
CA VAL A 489 20.60 4.65 -29.66
C VAL A 489 22.11 4.45 -29.61
N ILE A 490 22.54 3.19 -29.53
CA ILE A 490 23.95 2.80 -29.34
C ILE A 490 24.40 1.98 -30.57
N THR A 491 25.63 2.22 -31.03
CA THR A 491 26.25 1.43 -32.12
C THR A 491 26.59 0.01 -31.68
N SER A 492 26.97 -0.86 -32.63
CA SER A 492 27.42 -2.22 -32.28
C SER A 492 28.70 -2.22 -31.43
N ALA A 493 29.52 -1.17 -31.56
CA ALA A 493 30.72 -0.93 -30.75
C ALA A 493 30.41 -0.46 -29.31
N GLY A 494 29.14 -0.13 -29.00
CA GLY A 494 28.75 0.35 -27.67
C GLY A 494 28.80 1.87 -27.51
N GLU A 495 29.03 2.62 -28.58
CA GLU A 495 29.08 4.09 -28.55
C GLU A 495 27.68 4.69 -28.66
N LEU A 496 27.36 5.67 -27.81
CA LEU A 496 26.08 6.39 -27.88
C LEU A 496 26.06 7.27 -29.14
N SER A 497 25.15 6.98 -30.06
CA SER A 497 24.94 7.79 -31.27
C SER A 497 23.95 8.92 -31.04
N VAL A 498 22.81 8.63 -30.42
CA VAL A 498 21.75 9.62 -30.13
C VAL A 498 21.11 9.31 -28.78
N GLY A 499 20.93 10.33 -27.95
CA GLY A 499 20.10 10.28 -26.75
C GLY A 499 18.95 11.27 -26.86
N LEU A 500 17.71 10.83 -26.66
CA LEU A 500 16.51 11.66 -26.67
C LEU A 500 15.72 11.44 -25.37
N GLY A 501 15.36 12.51 -24.66
CA GLY A 501 14.58 12.41 -23.44
C GLY A 501 13.36 13.31 -23.46
N ASP A 502 12.17 12.73 -23.25
CA ASP A 502 10.98 13.45 -22.83
C ASP A 502 10.89 13.37 -21.30
N MET A 503 11.34 14.43 -20.64
CA MET A 503 11.51 14.47 -19.17
C MET A 503 10.71 15.61 -18.52
N ASP A 504 9.84 16.27 -19.27
CA ASP A 504 9.15 17.50 -18.84
C ASP A 504 8.27 17.30 -17.62
N ILE A 505 7.80 16.07 -17.39
CA ILE A 505 6.98 15.75 -16.23
C ILE A 505 7.71 15.91 -14.90
N HIS A 506 9.05 15.83 -14.88
CA HIS A 506 9.81 16.09 -13.65
C HIS A 506 9.68 17.55 -13.18
N HIS A 507 9.28 18.48 -14.05
CA HIS A 507 8.91 19.85 -13.66
C HIS A 507 7.70 19.91 -12.72
N GLN A 508 6.93 18.83 -12.63
CA GLN A 508 5.76 18.71 -11.74
C GLN A 508 6.13 18.30 -10.31
N ILE A 509 7.41 17.96 -10.05
CA ILE A 509 7.94 17.78 -8.70
C ILE A 509 8.18 19.17 -8.08
N THR A 510 7.09 19.93 -7.92
CA THR A 510 7.13 21.33 -7.49
C THR A 510 7.29 21.47 -5.99
N GLU A 511 7.75 22.63 -5.54
CA GLU A 511 7.74 23.02 -4.13
C GLU A 511 6.35 22.84 -3.49
N GLN A 512 5.29 23.26 -4.18
CA GLN A 512 3.91 23.13 -3.68
C GLN A 512 3.51 21.66 -3.45
N TYR A 513 3.99 20.74 -4.28
CA TYR A 513 3.71 19.32 -4.11
C TYR A 513 4.59 18.72 -2.99
N VAL A 514 5.90 19.01 -2.99
CA VAL A 514 6.83 18.48 -1.99
C VAL A 514 6.52 19.00 -0.57
N SER A 515 6.08 20.26 -0.45
CA SER A 515 5.72 20.87 0.85
C SER A 515 4.52 20.22 1.55
N GLN A 516 3.69 19.44 0.84
CA GLN A 516 2.62 18.64 1.45
C GLN A 516 3.17 17.55 2.38
N PHE A 517 4.44 17.18 2.20
CA PHE A 517 5.15 16.18 2.99
C PHE A 517 6.15 16.80 3.97
N LYS A 518 5.97 18.08 4.34
CA LYS A 518 6.91 18.82 5.22
C LYS A 518 7.20 18.07 6.53
N GLU A 519 6.18 17.50 7.18
CA GLU A 519 6.38 16.75 8.42
C GLU A 519 7.28 15.51 8.22
N ASN A 520 7.04 14.74 7.15
CA ASN A 520 7.89 13.60 6.79
C ASN A 520 9.33 14.03 6.48
N LEU A 521 9.51 15.16 5.78
CA LEU A 521 10.83 15.71 5.48
C LEU A 521 11.57 16.13 6.75
N CYS A 522 10.90 16.84 7.65
CA CYS A 522 11.48 17.30 8.91
C CYS A 522 11.86 16.16 9.87
N GLN A 523 11.15 15.03 9.78
CA GLN A 523 11.44 13.84 10.59
C GLN A 523 12.43 12.89 9.92
N ALA A 524 12.69 13.03 8.61
CA ALA A 524 13.53 12.08 7.88
C ALA A 524 14.94 12.01 8.44
N PRO A 525 15.53 10.80 8.60
CA PRO A 525 16.93 10.66 9.02
C PRO A 525 17.88 11.09 7.89
N LEU A 526 17.37 11.14 6.66
CA LEU A 526 18.07 11.50 5.44
C LEU A 526 17.05 11.88 4.35
N VAL A 527 17.31 12.95 3.63
CA VAL A 527 16.59 13.33 2.41
C VAL A 527 17.54 13.22 1.22
N CYS A 528 17.17 12.44 0.20
CA CYS A 528 17.91 12.32 -1.05
C CYS A 528 17.21 13.11 -2.16
N VAL A 529 17.97 13.89 -2.92
CA VAL A 529 17.45 14.77 -3.98
C VAL A 529 18.20 14.53 -5.28
N ASP A 530 17.45 14.21 -6.33
CA ASP A 530 17.94 14.04 -7.71
C ASP A 530 18.14 15.40 -8.41
N GLY A 531 19.16 15.50 -9.27
CA GLY A 531 19.37 16.63 -10.19
C GLY A 531 18.23 16.92 -11.18
N ASN A 532 17.32 15.98 -11.47
CA ASN A 532 16.15 16.23 -12.33
C ASN A 532 15.10 17.13 -11.67
N VAL A 533 15.09 17.24 -10.34
CA VAL A 533 14.15 18.07 -9.60
C VAL A 533 14.29 19.56 -10.00
N PRO A 534 13.19 20.34 -10.07
CA PRO A 534 13.24 21.77 -10.34
C PRO A 534 14.13 22.53 -9.35
N LEU A 535 14.80 23.59 -9.82
CA LEU A 535 15.70 24.39 -8.99
C LEU A 535 14.97 24.99 -7.77
N SER A 536 13.76 25.50 -7.95
CA SER A 536 12.96 26.06 -6.84
C SER A 536 12.68 25.02 -5.76
N THR A 537 12.32 23.80 -6.14
CA THR A 537 12.10 22.69 -5.21
C THR A 537 13.39 22.28 -4.49
N ILE A 538 14.53 22.23 -5.19
CA ILE A 538 15.85 21.99 -4.56
C ILE A 538 16.16 23.09 -3.53
N GLN A 539 15.92 24.36 -3.87
CA GLN A 539 16.14 25.49 -2.97
C GLN A 539 15.25 25.41 -1.72
N TYR A 540 13.98 25.03 -1.89
CA TYR A 540 13.05 24.77 -0.78
C TYR A 540 13.55 23.68 0.16
N ILE A 541 14.02 22.54 -0.38
CA ILE A 541 14.57 21.45 0.43
C ILE A 541 15.84 21.90 1.17
N CYS A 542 16.71 22.66 0.51
CA CYS A 542 17.92 23.24 1.14
C CYS A 542 17.57 24.25 2.24
N GLN A 543 16.48 25.01 2.07
CA GLN A 543 15.98 25.91 3.11
C GLN A 543 15.49 25.11 4.32
N LEU A 544 14.63 24.11 4.12
CA LEU A 544 14.19 23.22 5.20
C LEU A 544 15.36 22.55 5.91
N ALA A 545 16.38 22.13 5.15
CA ALA A 545 17.57 21.50 5.71
C ALA A 545 18.32 22.43 6.67
N ARG A 546 18.42 23.72 6.36
CA ARG A 546 19.00 24.72 7.28
C ARG A 546 18.13 24.96 8.51
N GLU A 547 16.82 25.10 8.31
CA GLU A 547 15.87 25.38 9.39
C GLU A 547 15.75 24.23 10.39
N HIS A 548 15.82 22.99 9.91
CA HIS A 548 15.57 21.78 10.69
C HIS A 548 16.80 20.86 10.85
N GLN A 549 17.98 21.30 10.39
CA GLN A 549 19.25 20.54 10.47
C GLN A 549 19.17 19.15 9.82
N LEU A 550 18.49 19.06 8.66
CA LEU A 550 18.30 17.80 7.96
C LEU A 550 19.57 17.38 7.22
N ALA A 551 19.87 16.08 7.26
CA ALA A 551 20.88 15.50 6.40
C ALA A 551 20.36 15.40 4.98
N VAL A 552 20.96 16.11 4.03
CA VAL A 552 20.56 16.11 2.62
C VAL A 552 21.67 15.56 1.75
N CYS A 553 21.35 14.49 0.99
CA CYS A 553 22.18 13.94 -0.05
C CYS A 553 21.68 14.43 -1.41
N TYR A 554 22.55 15.03 -2.21
CA TYR A 554 22.22 15.40 -3.58
C TYR A 554 22.97 14.49 -4.56
N GLU A 555 22.21 13.74 -5.36
CA GLU A 555 22.71 12.83 -6.39
C GLU A 555 22.60 13.51 -7.76
N PRO A 556 23.75 13.88 -8.38
CA PRO A 556 23.74 14.49 -9.71
C PRO A 556 23.23 13.52 -10.79
N THR A 557 22.57 14.05 -11.81
CA THR A 557 22.07 13.24 -12.94
C THR A 557 23.00 13.28 -14.16
N ASP A 558 23.49 14.47 -14.47
CA ASP A 558 24.33 14.78 -15.63
C ASP A 558 25.05 16.12 -15.40
N GLU A 559 26.04 16.43 -16.24
CA GLU A 559 26.86 17.65 -16.12
C GLU A 559 26.04 18.94 -16.06
N ASN A 560 24.94 19.05 -16.81
CA ASN A 560 24.12 20.26 -16.85
C ASN A 560 23.28 20.40 -15.59
N LYS A 561 22.77 19.28 -15.06
CA LYS A 561 21.90 19.27 -13.88
C LYS A 561 22.68 19.32 -12.58
N ALA A 562 23.90 18.76 -12.54
CA ALA A 562 24.77 18.71 -11.36
C ALA A 562 24.98 20.08 -10.70
N SER A 563 25.02 21.13 -11.50
CA SER A 563 25.26 22.50 -11.04
C SER A 563 24.04 23.20 -10.43
N LYS A 564 22.82 22.65 -10.55
CA LYS A 564 21.58 23.33 -10.12
C LYS A 564 21.65 23.89 -8.68
N PRO A 565 21.98 23.11 -7.63
CA PRO A 565 22.05 23.65 -6.27
C PRO A 565 23.10 24.77 -6.11
N PHE A 566 24.13 24.75 -6.96
CA PHE A 566 25.31 25.63 -6.92
C PHE A 566 25.13 26.95 -7.65
N LEU A 567 23.99 27.15 -8.33
CA LEU A 567 23.61 28.45 -8.92
C LEU A 567 23.24 29.51 -7.87
N SER A 568 23.09 29.10 -6.61
CA SER A 568 22.78 29.97 -5.46
C SER A 568 23.49 29.43 -4.22
N ASP A 569 23.48 30.16 -3.11
CA ASP A 569 24.06 29.71 -1.84
C ASP A 569 23.31 28.53 -1.16
N SER A 570 22.31 27.95 -1.83
CA SER A 570 21.51 26.83 -1.30
C SER A 570 22.33 25.55 -1.11
N TRP A 571 23.33 25.29 -1.97
CA TRP A 571 24.19 24.09 -1.86
C TRP A 571 24.92 23.99 -0.52
N LYS A 572 25.15 25.11 0.19
CA LYS A 572 25.79 25.13 1.51
C LYS A 572 24.98 24.39 2.59
N ALA A 573 23.70 24.11 2.31
CA ALA A 573 22.83 23.30 3.16
C ALA A 573 22.97 21.78 2.91
N LEU A 574 23.60 21.37 1.81
CA LEU A 574 23.77 19.96 1.48
C LEU A 574 24.79 19.31 2.42
N THR A 575 24.53 18.06 2.79
CA THR A 575 25.42 17.28 3.64
C THR A 575 26.35 16.40 2.82
N TYR A 576 25.80 15.76 1.78
CA TYR A 576 26.51 14.85 0.91
C TYR A 576 26.22 15.15 -0.56
N ILE A 577 27.21 14.91 -1.40
CA ILE A 577 27.05 14.82 -2.85
C ILE A 577 27.86 13.65 -3.39
N SER A 578 27.42 13.09 -4.51
CA SER A 578 28.00 11.88 -5.13
C SER A 578 28.41 12.04 -6.61
N PRO A 579 29.02 13.17 -7.02
CA PRO A 579 29.31 13.42 -8.42
C PRO A 579 30.35 12.44 -8.98
N ASN A 580 30.26 12.15 -10.27
CA ASN A 580 31.42 11.68 -11.02
C ASN A 580 32.42 12.85 -11.29
N LEU A 581 33.59 12.54 -11.85
CA LEU A 581 34.62 13.56 -12.08
C LEU A 581 34.19 14.69 -13.04
N GLN A 582 33.36 14.39 -14.04
CA GLN A 582 32.85 15.40 -14.98
C GLN A 582 31.84 16.34 -14.31
N GLU A 583 30.89 15.77 -13.56
CA GLU A 583 29.92 16.53 -12.78
C GLU A 583 30.60 17.39 -11.72
N LEU A 584 31.62 16.86 -11.04
CA LEU A 584 32.40 17.62 -10.08
C LEU A 584 33.15 18.80 -10.74
N ARG A 585 33.63 18.62 -11.97
CA ARG A 585 34.22 19.70 -12.78
C ARG A 585 33.15 20.74 -13.16
N ALA A 586 31.95 20.31 -13.53
CA ALA A 586 30.84 21.21 -13.86
C ALA A 586 30.39 22.05 -12.64
N ILE A 587 30.28 21.43 -11.47
CA ILE A 587 29.98 22.11 -10.20
C ILE A 587 31.03 23.20 -9.92
N ASN A 588 32.32 22.87 -10.01
CA ASN A 588 33.40 23.83 -9.76
C ASN A 588 33.43 24.96 -10.80
N ARG A 589 33.07 24.68 -12.06
CA ARG A 589 32.91 25.70 -13.10
C ARG A 589 31.84 26.71 -12.70
N THR A 590 30.70 26.23 -12.22
CA THR A 590 29.59 27.07 -11.76
C THR A 590 29.98 27.95 -10.57
N LEU A 591 30.83 27.44 -9.67
CA LEU A 591 31.35 28.18 -8.53
C LEU A 591 32.51 29.14 -8.87
N GLY A 592 33.02 29.12 -10.11
CA GLY A 592 34.17 29.93 -10.52
C GLY A 592 35.51 29.47 -9.93
N ASN A 593 35.60 28.21 -9.49
CA ASN A 593 36.84 27.64 -8.96
C ASN A 593 37.82 27.26 -10.09
N PRO A 594 39.13 27.20 -9.82
CA PRO A 594 40.12 26.73 -10.81
C PRO A 594 39.81 25.33 -11.33
N LEU A 595 39.93 25.15 -12.66
CA LEU A 595 39.65 23.89 -13.33
C LEU A 595 40.88 23.36 -14.07
N PRO A 596 41.09 22.04 -14.12
CA PRO A 596 42.08 21.46 -15.03
C PRO A 596 41.64 21.63 -16.49
N ALA A 597 42.60 21.87 -17.39
CA ALA A 597 42.35 22.01 -18.82
C ALA A 597 41.69 20.73 -19.39
N GLU A 598 42.22 19.57 -19.02
CA GLU A 598 41.70 18.25 -19.39
C GLU A 598 41.61 17.35 -18.16
N LEU A 599 40.69 16.39 -18.18
CA LEU A 599 40.58 15.40 -17.11
C LEU A 599 41.60 14.28 -17.34
N PRO A 600 42.39 13.93 -16.30
CA PRO A 600 43.40 12.88 -16.44
C PRO A 600 42.76 11.48 -16.51
N SER A 601 43.53 10.52 -17.03
CA SER A 601 43.16 9.10 -17.09
C SER A 601 43.98 8.21 -16.13
N ARG A 602 45.16 8.67 -15.69
CA ARG A 602 46.00 7.93 -14.73
C ARG A 602 45.42 8.07 -13.33
N LEU A 603 45.22 6.94 -12.63
CA LEU A 603 44.58 6.88 -11.31
C LEU A 603 45.11 7.91 -10.31
N GLU A 604 46.43 8.07 -10.17
CA GLU A 604 46.99 9.03 -9.21
C GLU A 604 46.63 10.47 -9.54
N ASP A 605 46.61 10.83 -10.81
CA ASP A 605 46.24 12.18 -11.25
C ASP A 605 44.73 12.38 -11.14
N VAL A 606 43.93 11.36 -11.45
CA VAL A 606 42.47 11.35 -11.22
C VAL A 606 42.16 11.62 -9.76
N ILE A 607 42.83 10.94 -8.82
CA ILE A 607 42.65 11.15 -7.38
C ILE A 607 43.05 12.58 -6.99
N LYS A 608 44.21 13.07 -7.44
CA LYS A 608 44.66 14.44 -7.14
C LYS A 608 43.69 15.49 -7.67
N THR A 609 43.21 15.33 -8.90
CA THR A 609 42.21 16.23 -9.51
C THR A 609 40.89 16.18 -8.75
N ALA A 610 40.38 15.00 -8.42
CA ALA A 610 39.16 14.85 -7.63
C ALA A 610 39.28 15.50 -6.25
N MET A 611 40.43 15.34 -5.56
CA MET A 611 40.70 16.01 -4.29
C MET A 611 40.73 17.53 -4.44
N ALA A 612 41.42 18.06 -5.46
CA ALA A 612 41.50 19.50 -5.71
C ALA A 612 40.11 20.12 -5.97
N LEU A 613 39.26 19.42 -6.73
CA LEU A 613 37.90 19.87 -7.03
C LEU A 613 36.91 19.68 -5.86
N ALA A 614 37.11 18.67 -5.01
CA ALA A 614 36.25 18.45 -3.84
C ALA A 614 36.56 19.42 -2.69
N ARG A 615 37.83 19.85 -2.56
CA ARG A 615 38.31 20.66 -1.43
C ARG A 615 37.48 21.93 -1.16
N PRO A 616 37.11 22.77 -2.15
CA PRO A 616 36.32 23.97 -1.89
C PRO A 616 34.92 23.66 -1.33
N LEU A 617 34.36 22.50 -1.67
CA LEU A 617 33.01 22.09 -1.25
C LEU A 617 32.98 21.64 0.22
N LEU A 618 34.07 21.03 0.69
CA LEU A 618 34.23 20.52 2.07
C LEU A 618 34.32 21.61 3.15
N ALA A 619 34.35 22.89 2.74
CA ALA A 619 34.12 24.00 3.66
C ALA A 619 32.69 23.96 4.25
N HIS A 620 31.73 23.43 3.50
CA HIS A 620 30.32 23.37 3.88
C HIS A 620 29.76 21.94 3.96
N LEU A 621 30.22 21.03 3.07
CA LEU A 621 29.73 19.66 3.03
C LEU A 621 30.45 18.76 4.05
N CYS A 622 29.74 17.76 4.56
CA CYS A 622 30.32 16.73 5.42
C CYS A 622 31.24 15.80 4.62
N CYS A 623 30.76 15.34 3.46
CA CYS A 623 31.49 14.42 2.61
C CYS A 623 31.13 14.62 1.13
N VAL A 624 32.12 14.46 0.27
CA VAL A 624 31.98 14.41 -1.19
C VAL A 624 32.39 13.01 -1.64
N VAL A 625 31.46 12.25 -2.23
CA VAL A 625 31.66 10.88 -2.71
C VAL A 625 31.93 10.92 -4.21
N VAL A 626 33.19 10.94 -4.63
CA VAL A 626 33.52 11.04 -6.06
C VAL A 626 33.54 9.65 -6.69
N THR A 627 32.63 9.40 -7.62
CA THR A 627 32.60 8.13 -8.37
C THR A 627 33.64 8.17 -9.51
N LEU A 628 34.48 7.14 -9.59
CA LEU A 628 35.63 7.08 -10.53
C LEU A 628 35.52 5.90 -11.52
N GLY A 629 34.33 5.35 -11.70
CA GLY A 629 34.08 4.22 -12.61
C GLY A 629 34.94 3.00 -12.27
N ALA A 630 35.70 2.50 -13.24
CA ALA A 630 36.59 1.34 -13.08
C ALA A 630 37.67 1.53 -11.99
N HIS A 631 37.96 2.78 -11.61
CA HIS A 631 38.89 3.08 -10.53
C HIS A 631 38.27 2.99 -9.13
N GLY A 632 36.95 2.85 -9.01
CA GLY A 632 36.24 2.75 -7.73
C GLY A 632 35.66 4.07 -7.27
N VAL A 633 35.82 4.40 -5.99
CA VAL A 633 35.23 5.59 -5.37
C VAL A 633 36.23 6.29 -4.46
N LEU A 634 36.21 7.62 -4.47
CA LEU A 634 37.01 8.46 -3.60
C LEU A 634 36.11 9.20 -2.63
N LEU A 635 36.29 8.93 -1.35
CA LEU A 635 35.57 9.60 -0.28
C LEU A 635 36.41 10.78 0.22
N CYS A 636 35.91 12.01 0.13
CA CYS A 636 36.63 13.21 0.60
C CYS A 636 35.89 13.85 1.76
N GLY A 637 36.59 14.17 2.86
CA GLY A 637 35.97 14.73 4.06
C GLY A 637 36.95 15.05 5.18
N LYS A 638 36.41 15.44 6.34
CA LYS A 638 37.21 15.67 7.55
C LYS A 638 37.56 14.34 8.23
N SER A 639 38.83 14.19 8.63
CA SER A 639 39.30 13.03 9.38
C SER A 639 38.97 13.16 10.86
N LEU A 640 38.37 12.13 11.46
CA LEU A 640 38.27 11.94 12.90
C LEU A 640 38.91 10.59 13.26
N GLY A 641 40.00 10.61 14.01
CA GLY A 641 40.67 9.37 14.46
C GLY A 641 41.21 8.49 13.32
N GLY A 642 41.56 9.05 12.15
CA GLY A 642 42.17 8.33 11.04
C GLY A 642 41.20 7.80 9.97
N SER A 643 39.89 8.03 10.11
CA SER A 643 38.87 7.72 9.09
C SER A 643 37.96 8.93 8.84
N ILE A 644 37.39 9.01 7.64
CA ILE A 644 36.35 10.01 7.31
C ILE A 644 35.06 9.59 8.01
N SER A 645 34.45 10.48 8.77
CA SER A 645 33.12 10.25 9.33
C SER A 645 32.06 10.56 8.28
N LEU A 646 31.23 9.58 7.95
CA LEU A 646 30.02 9.79 7.15
C LEU A 646 28.87 10.38 7.97
N ARG A 647 29.02 10.56 9.29
CA ARG A 647 27.98 11.16 10.13
C ARG A 647 28.13 12.68 10.19
N PRO A 648 27.03 13.45 10.11
CA PRO A 648 27.07 14.89 10.34
C PRO A 648 27.57 15.14 11.77
N ALA A 649 28.58 15.98 11.96
CA ALA A 649 29.06 16.32 13.30
C ALA A 649 27.98 17.15 14.02
N ALA A 650 27.48 16.65 15.14
CA ALA A 650 26.65 17.44 16.05
C ALA A 650 27.52 18.52 16.70
N HIS A 651 27.53 19.73 16.12
CA HIS A 651 27.99 21.02 16.66
C HIS A 651 29.32 21.15 17.45
N GLU A 652 30.13 20.10 17.60
CA GLU A 652 31.48 20.19 18.14
C GLU A 652 32.46 20.02 16.98
N GLN A 653 33.03 21.14 16.53
CA GLN A 653 34.24 21.11 15.73
C GLN A 653 35.41 20.84 16.69
N PRO A 654 36.09 19.68 16.64
CA PRO A 654 37.41 19.61 17.22
C PRO A 654 38.29 20.56 16.42
N ALA A 655 39.00 21.46 17.09
CA ALA A 655 39.88 22.47 16.48
C ALA A 655 41.07 21.90 15.66
N ALA A 656 41.08 20.60 15.34
CA ALA A 656 42.19 19.88 14.70
C ALA A 656 41.76 18.80 13.68
N ALA A 657 40.60 18.93 13.01
CA ALA A 657 40.20 17.99 11.96
C ALA A 657 40.85 18.33 10.61
N SER A 658 41.88 17.58 10.19
CA SER A 658 42.51 17.70 8.87
C SER A 658 41.63 17.11 7.76
N LEU A 659 41.59 17.75 6.58
CA LEU A 659 40.94 17.18 5.40
C LEU A 659 41.75 15.99 4.87
N CYS A 660 41.05 14.93 4.50
CA CYS A 660 41.65 13.76 3.88
C CYS A 660 40.71 13.16 2.83
N ALA A 661 41.26 12.31 1.99
CA ALA A 661 40.49 11.51 1.05
C ALA A 661 40.86 10.03 1.19
N THR A 662 39.89 9.13 1.10
CA THR A 662 40.11 7.69 1.11
C THR A 662 39.62 7.10 -0.20
N HIS A 663 40.54 6.48 -0.94
CA HIS A 663 40.26 5.80 -2.20
C HIS A 663 39.96 4.33 -1.95
N TYR A 664 38.82 3.87 -2.43
CA TYR A 664 38.40 2.49 -2.41
C TYR A 664 38.38 1.95 -3.84
N PRO A 665 39.25 0.98 -4.18
CA PRO A 665 39.24 0.40 -5.53
C PRO A 665 37.94 -0.34 -5.84
N ALA A 666 37.52 -0.30 -7.11
CA ALA A 666 36.37 -1.06 -7.57
C ALA A 666 36.56 -2.57 -7.39
N ILE A 667 35.46 -3.30 -7.20
CA ILE A 667 35.45 -4.75 -7.38
C ILE A 667 35.75 -5.04 -8.86
N HIS A 668 36.71 -5.92 -9.14
CA HIS A 668 37.03 -6.29 -10.51
C HIS A 668 35.86 -7.05 -11.13
N ILE A 669 35.42 -6.60 -12.30
CA ILE A 669 34.38 -7.20 -13.14
C ILE A 669 34.95 -7.20 -14.55
N SER A 670 34.94 -8.35 -15.22
CA SER A 670 35.45 -8.42 -16.60
C SER A 670 34.54 -7.63 -17.54
N ARG A 671 35.05 -7.17 -18.70
CA ARG A 671 34.22 -6.42 -19.67
C ARG A 671 33.04 -7.23 -20.19
N GLU A 672 33.19 -8.54 -20.23
CA GLU A 672 32.17 -9.50 -20.68
C GLU A 672 31.06 -9.71 -19.64
N GLU A 673 31.37 -9.51 -18.35
CA GLU A 673 30.38 -9.55 -17.26
C GLU A 673 29.60 -8.24 -17.11
N ILE A 674 30.11 -7.11 -17.62
CA ILE A 674 29.42 -5.82 -17.55
C ILE A 674 28.29 -5.81 -18.57
N VAL A 675 27.06 -5.73 -18.06
CA VAL A 675 25.83 -5.75 -18.85
C VAL A 675 25.25 -4.34 -19.00
N ASN A 676 25.19 -3.57 -17.91
CA ASN A 676 24.64 -2.21 -17.89
C ASN A 676 25.41 -1.35 -16.91
N VAL A 677 25.81 -0.14 -17.32
CA VAL A 677 26.50 0.83 -16.44
C VAL A 677 25.54 1.83 -15.79
N SER A 678 24.31 1.93 -16.31
CA SER A 678 23.27 2.79 -15.75
C SER A 678 22.87 2.33 -14.36
N GLY A 679 22.70 3.27 -13.43
CA GLY A 679 22.31 2.98 -12.04
C GLY A 679 23.41 2.39 -11.16
N ALA A 680 24.61 2.11 -11.67
CA ALA A 680 25.73 1.63 -10.85
C ALA A 680 26.18 2.66 -9.79
N GLY A 681 26.22 3.94 -10.16
CA GLY A 681 26.49 5.05 -9.23
C GLY A 681 25.39 5.21 -8.18
N ASP A 682 24.13 5.19 -8.61
CA ASP A 682 22.98 5.26 -7.69
C ASP A 682 22.94 4.06 -6.73
N SER A 683 23.30 2.86 -7.20
CA SER A 683 23.42 1.65 -6.38
C SER A 683 24.56 1.77 -5.36
N LEU A 684 25.70 2.32 -5.78
CA LEU A 684 26.84 2.62 -4.90
C LEU A 684 26.39 3.56 -3.78
N MET A 685 25.76 4.68 -4.14
CA MET A 685 25.34 5.67 -3.15
C MET A 685 24.24 5.13 -2.23
N ALA A 686 23.22 4.46 -2.76
CA ALA A 686 22.18 3.83 -1.95
C ALA A 686 22.73 2.79 -0.97
N GLY A 687 23.73 1.98 -1.37
CA GLY A 687 24.39 1.02 -0.48
C GLY A 687 25.19 1.70 0.63
N ILE A 688 25.89 2.81 0.32
CA ILE A 688 26.57 3.65 1.33
C ILE A 688 25.55 4.19 2.33
N LEU A 689 24.47 4.80 1.83
CA LEU A 689 23.42 5.40 2.65
C LEU A 689 22.69 4.36 3.52
N ALA A 690 22.41 3.18 2.99
CA ALA A 690 21.82 2.09 3.75
C ALA A 690 22.74 1.63 4.89
N GLY A 691 24.04 1.50 4.64
CA GLY A 691 25.03 1.19 5.67
C GLY A 691 25.10 2.26 6.76
N MET A 692 25.05 3.54 6.35
CA MET A 692 25.05 4.68 7.27
C MET A 692 23.82 4.68 8.18
N LEU A 693 22.63 4.47 7.61
CA LEU A 693 21.37 4.38 8.35
C LEU A 693 21.33 3.17 9.29
N ALA A 694 22.02 2.09 8.92
CA ALA A 694 22.25 0.92 9.79
C ALA A 694 23.36 1.15 10.84
N ASN A 695 23.90 2.36 10.95
CA ASN A 695 24.95 2.75 11.90
C ASN A 695 26.28 1.97 11.74
N HIS A 696 26.58 1.46 10.55
CA HIS A 696 27.88 0.85 10.26
C HIS A 696 29.01 1.88 10.16
N ASP A 697 30.26 1.40 10.24
CA ASP A 697 31.45 2.22 10.03
C ASP A 697 31.63 2.58 8.54
N THR A 698 32.41 3.62 8.26
CA THR A 698 32.60 4.16 6.91
C THR A 698 33.13 3.13 5.91
N ASP A 699 34.08 2.27 6.31
CA ASP A 699 34.66 1.25 5.42
C ASP A 699 33.59 0.23 5.03
N THR A 700 32.80 -0.26 6.01
CA THR A 700 31.64 -1.11 5.74
C THR A 700 30.64 -0.44 4.79
N CYS A 701 30.26 0.82 5.02
CA CYS A 701 29.29 1.53 4.18
C CYS A 701 29.76 1.63 2.73
N VAL A 702 31.01 2.02 2.50
CA VAL A 702 31.58 2.13 1.14
C VAL A 702 31.62 0.76 0.46
N ARG A 703 31.99 -0.29 1.18
CA ARG A 703 32.02 -1.66 0.64
C ARG A 703 30.62 -2.21 0.35
N MET A 704 29.61 -1.90 1.15
CA MET A 704 28.22 -2.22 0.81
C MET A 704 27.79 -1.54 -0.50
N GLY A 705 28.14 -0.27 -0.68
CA GLY A 705 27.93 0.44 -1.94
C GLY A 705 28.65 -0.22 -3.13
N LEU A 706 29.94 -0.56 -2.99
CA LEU A 706 30.70 -1.24 -4.04
C LEU A 706 30.10 -2.60 -4.42
N LEU A 707 29.58 -3.34 -3.45
CA LEU A 707 28.84 -4.59 -3.70
C LEU A 707 27.56 -4.33 -4.49
N ALA A 708 26.72 -3.39 -4.07
CA ALA A 708 25.49 -3.04 -4.76
C ALA A 708 25.77 -2.60 -6.21
N ALA A 709 26.75 -1.73 -6.43
CA ALA A 709 27.19 -1.31 -7.76
C ALA A 709 27.65 -2.51 -8.61
N SER A 710 28.41 -3.45 -8.02
CA SER A 710 28.90 -4.63 -8.74
C SER A 710 27.80 -5.59 -9.19
N LEU A 711 26.68 -5.65 -8.45
CA LEU A 711 25.50 -6.43 -8.83
C LEU A 711 24.74 -5.73 -9.96
N SER A 712 24.53 -4.42 -9.86
CA SER A 712 23.88 -3.62 -10.92
C SER A 712 24.67 -3.63 -12.23
N LEU A 713 26.01 -3.61 -12.17
CA LEU A 713 26.86 -3.72 -13.37
C LEU A 713 26.66 -5.02 -14.15
N ARG A 714 26.30 -6.12 -13.46
CA ARG A 714 26.02 -7.44 -14.06
C ARG A 714 24.55 -7.64 -14.44
N SER A 715 23.70 -6.68 -14.08
CA SER A 715 22.28 -6.69 -14.34
C SER A 715 21.97 -5.97 -15.65
N TYR A 716 20.88 -6.37 -16.29
CA TYR A 716 20.32 -5.57 -17.36
C TYR A 716 19.48 -4.39 -16.85
N GLU A 717 18.90 -4.53 -15.66
CA GLU A 717 18.14 -3.46 -15.01
C GLU A 717 19.09 -2.52 -14.27
N PRO A 718 18.83 -1.19 -14.25
CA PRO A 718 19.69 -0.20 -13.60
C PRO A 718 19.98 -0.48 -12.12
N ILE A 719 18.97 -1.00 -11.39
CA ILE A 719 19.16 -1.60 -10.06
C ILE A 719 18.98 -3.11 -10.22
N SER A 720 20.01 -3.88 -9.82
CA SER A 720 19.94 -5.33 -9.92
C SER A 720 18.81 -5.91 -9.05
N PRO A 721 17.95 -6.78 -9.61
CA PRO A 721 16.95 -7.50 -8.83
C PRO A 721 17.54 -8.41 -7.75
N GLU A 722 18.83 -8.77 -7.87
CA GLU A 722 19.55 -9.59 -6.88
C GLU A 722 19.99 -8.80 -5.65
N ILE A 723 19.93 -7.46 -5.69
CA ILE A 723 20.19 -6.64 -4.50
C ILE A 723 19.11 -6.97 -3.45
N SER A 724 19.56 -7.32 -2.26
CA SER A 724 18.74 -7.64 -1.10
C SER A 724 19.58 -7.52 0.17
N THR A 725 18.94 -7.53 1.34
CA THR A 725 19.64 -7.65 2.64
C THR A 725 20.48 -8.92 2.79
N ALA A 726 20.26 -9.95 1.95
CA ALA A 726 21.05 -11.17 1.96
C ALA A 726 22.32 -11.08 1.11
N THR A 727 22.30 -10.27 0.04
CA THR A 727 23.39 -10.14 -0.94
C THR A 727 24.27 -8.93 -0.69
N VAL A 728 23.72 -7.88 -0.08
CA VAL A 728 24.45 -6.66 0.32
C VAL A 728 24.17 -6.39 1.80
N SER A 729 25.11 -6.78 2.65
CA SER A 729 25.05 -6.56 4.10
C SER A 729 26.46 -6.51 4.69
N TRP A 730 26.57 -6.08 5.95
CA TRP A 730 27.83 -6.14 6.69
C TRP A 730 28.42 -7.56 6.74
N GLN A 731 27.61 -8.61 6.87
CA GLN A 731 28.12 -10.00 6.85
C GLN A 731 28.75 -10.35 5.50
N GLN A 732 28.15 -9.91 4.39
CA GLN A 732 28.70 -10.14 3.05
C GLN A 732 30.00 -9.35 2.83
N VAL A 733 30.10 -8.14 3.39
CA VAL A 733 31.34 -7.36 3.38
C VAL A 733 32.45 -8.11 4.12
N GLN A 734 32.18 -8.61 5.33
CA GLN A 734 33.18 -9.35 6.12
C GLN A 734 33.59 -10.69 5.48
N GLY A 735 32.67 -11.35 4.77
CA GLY A 735 32.93 -12.63 4.10
C GLY A 735 33.78 -12.53 2.82
N LYS A 736 34.14 -11.33 2.37
CA LYS A 736 34.90 -11.10 1.13
C LYS A 736 36.29 -10.53 1.41
N THR A 737 37.24 -10.90 0.56
CA THR A 737 38.54 -10.22 0.49
C THR A 737 38.41 -8.99 -0.38
N TRP A 738 39.01 -7.89 0.08
CA TRP A 738 38.89 -6.60 -0.60
C TRP A 738 40.25 -6.01 -0.98
N PRO A 739 40.32 -5.24 -2.08
CA PRO A 739 41.45 -4.37 -2.34
C PRO A 739 41.66 -3.37 -1.19
N ALA A 740 42.93 -3.09 -0.88
CA ALA A 740 43.29 -2.15 0.17
C ALA A 740 42.81 -0.73 -0.17
N ALA A 741 42.13 -0.10 0.78
CA ALA A 741 41.79 1.32 0.69
C ALA A 741 43.05 2.17 0.97
N LYS A 742 43.21 3.28 0.23
CA LYS A 742 44.37 4.17 0.37
C LYS A 742 43.93 5.54 0.85
N VAL A 743 44.52 6.00 1.95
CA VAL A 743 44.28 7.34 2.50
C VAL A 743 45.26 8.35 1.90
N TRP A 744 44.75 9.53 1.57
CA TRP A 744 45.47 10.67 0.97
C TRP A 744 45.25 11.92 1.83
N LYS A 745 46.32 12.68 2.07
CA LYS A 745 46.22 13.99 2.73
C LYS A 745 45.79 15.05 1.73
N MET A 746 44.86 15.91 2.13
CA MET A 746 44.41 17.06 1.33
C MET A 746 45.08 18.33 1.86
N ASP A 747 46.41 18.38 1.74
CA ASP A 747 47.23 19.52 2.17
C ASP A 747 47.07 20.73 1.24
#